data_AF-A0A2E3RMS9-F1
#
_entry.id   AF-A0A2E3RMS9-F1
#
_cell.length_a   1.000
_cell.length_b   1.000
_cell.length_c   1.000
_cell.angle_alpha   90.00
_cell.angle_beta   90.00
_cell.angle_gamma   90.00
#
_symmetry.space_group_name_H-M   'P 1'
#
loop_
_entity.id
_entity.type
_entity.pdbx_description
1 polymer ?
#
loop_
_entity_poly.entity_id
_entity_poly.type
_entity_poly.pdbx_seq_one_letter_code
_entity_poly.pdbx_strand_id
1 'polypeptide(L)'
;MSSSWFMDILDVRPDAPEEQLLGLAGSGSVHRPRDILEALERRLRLIQSSKLGPAQVESASELMHWAAARLLKQYQAEVDTASATAPMAHAPLSHLDREVLLILATNGGWNRRSRTRLEFIAQREGISPEGLGRIITGLSRMAAQGGFSTLSEQQVPELQAMPILSRPRKPSRLTQLADQVNSKLAEEIRAETPGKFFRVAALFMLLGIFIIVIFTQLLFDKREQDHVPPVDWQQEASAPIDRGEATVMPVIPDEGMAPEILPAKYARPPMFSAEPYPESSVQASQRLAVVLADLKSMARKTSLRPERFSDAMIENWRIDLLDSSLAWPLAGTRQQDAVLDAITAVIQPISLEDQASILLEPLAMAPVQVMTQSELLRAIFGAGVLAELSGNNDMSPAVKITCNRLLKQIGLDPSAITASDRFGSSVRAWLIGAVPELLSRLASDDQALMNWETWLHVHEDVVDEELLDLDRARVVGALLGSSYNLSRDHPATDLLGRLLNEISFDGTSSSGQTLRDEVATLFDDDDLSGGALWVLSSLLAESAEASWFTQQMILPDDASMQQRQELAMLVQQAWPDVVELPDLRTGIEVDPWMYRRWRDALDVIDATNPALGQLDAKMHQLLRLSRVVEAARYMQHDEDELADEVLFELETDLMLPVGTDLLDRPVSSTHQVGRVQGTDGEWALQFEIAADEGDMDQMEYLLKQLMNFSSGDLGPQDAQVLVEIAYRGREQLQSLAQSAILLQFQGGQNVAMALLNGWKSARRTVVTGDFIRELTGESLPPHRDSDYEDKARLALVRHALSLYPSSHHVIDNLALQLRQSLLNRLGSLSDGTMPAGAGSTLLDAIKAVVDRSRANAGRLFFVEPFPAPLEQMDQDRMVRSGLAEGIVQSLVAEQASLIDLEAYSLVANQPQLRDVVMELLETAAADRADCIDVLEQACINEQTIARLMGLSFQVDEDAGSAGGDQS
;
A
#
# COMPACT_ATOMS: atom_id res chain seq x y z
N MET A 1 -55.80 -5.94 -50.17
CA MET A 1 -56.79 -6.08 -49.07
C MET A 1 -56.82 -4.76 -48.32
N SER A 2 -58.00 -4.21 -48.03
CA SER A 2 -58.19 -2.82 -47.61
C SER A 2 -57.51 -2.51 -46.27
N SER A 3 -56.46 -1.69 -46.33
CA SER A 3 -55.65 -1.20 -45.21
C SER A 3 -56.34 -0.14 -44.33
N SER A 4 -57.69 -0.06 -44.34
CA SER A 4 -58.40 0.98 -43.58
C SER A 4 -58.25 0.80 -42.07
N TRP A 5 -58.19 -0.44 -41.58
CA TRP A 5 -58.00 -0.73 -40.15
C TRP A 5 -56.66 -0.24 -39.60
N PHE A 6 -55.63 -0.13 -40.45
CA PHE A 6 -54.30 0.32 -40.05
C PHE A 6 -54.29 1.84 -39.80
N MET A 7 -55.02 2.60 -40.64
CA MET A 7 -55.23 4.04 -40.45
C MET A 7 -56.06 4.33 -39.20
N ASP A 8 -57.10 3.53 -38.91
CA ASP A 8 -57.98 3.77 -37.76
C ASP A 8 -57.27 3.64 -36.39
N ILE A 9 -56.13 2.92 -36.32
CA ILE A 9 -55.40 2.66 -35.07
C ILE A 9 -54.13 3.49 -34.97
N LEU A 10 -53.41 3.66 -36.08
CA LEU A 10 -52.08 4.29 -36.08
C LEU A 10 -52.08 5.71 -36.64
N ASP A 11 -53.18 6.13 -37.28
CA ASP A 11 -53.36 7.39 -38.03
C ASP A 11 -52.29 7.60 -39.12
N VAL A 12 -51.76 6.49 -39.64
CA VAL A 12 -50.64 6.47 -40.60
C VAL A 12 -50.91 5.37 -41.63
N ARG A 13 -50.59 5.63 -42.90
CA ARG A 13 -50.76 4.64 -43.95
C ARG A 13 -49.63 3.60 -43.89
N PRO A 14 -49.87 2.33 -44.25
CA PRO A 14 -48.83 1.30 -44.22
C PRO A 14 -47.69 1.53 -45.23
N ASP A 15 -47.87 2.42 -46.21
CA ASP A 15 -46.84 2.89 -47.15
C ASP A 15 -46.14 4.19 -46.71
N ALA A 16 -46.41 4.67 -45.50
CA ALA A 16 -45.72 5.82 -44.94
C ALA A 16 -44.24 5.53 -44.70
N PRO A 17 -43.37 6.57 -44.72
CA PRO A 17 -41.97 6.44 -44.38
C PRO A 17 -41.80 5.88 -42.95
N GLU A 18 -40.67 5.20 -42.74
CA GLU A 18 -40.41 4.38 -41.55
C GLU A 18 -40.50 5.20 -40.24
N GLU A 19 -40.13 6.48 -40.27
CA GLU A 19 -40.24 7.38 -39.13
C GLU A 19 -41.71 7.67 -38.76
N GLN A 20 -42.58 7.84 -39.77
CA GLN A 20 -44.00 8.08 -39.55
C GLN A 20 -44.71 6.83 -39.04
N LEU A 21 -44.31 5.63 -39.52
CA LEU A 21 -44.84 4.37 -39.01
C LEU A 21 -44.59 4.23 -37.51
N LEU A 22 -43.39 4.61 -37.03
CA LEU A 22 -43.05 4.60 -35.61
C LEU A 22 -43.55 5.85 -34.83
N GLY A 23 -44.06 6.87 -35.51
CA GLY A 23 -44.52 8.11 -34.87
C GLY A 23 -43.39 9.03 -34.42
N LEU A 24 -42.23 8.94 -35.05
CA LEU A 24 -41.08 9.81 -34.83
C LEU A 24 -41.26 11.13 -35.60
N ALA A 25 -40.99 12.26 -34.95
CA ALA A 25 -41.16 13.59 -35.54
C ALA A 25 -39.86 14.04 -36.25
N GLY A 26 -39.96 14.35 -37.55
CA GLY A 26 -38.86 14.85 -38.37
C GLY A 26 -38.50 13.91 -39.51
N SER A 27 -39.06 14.13 -40.70
CA SER A 27 -38.69 13.35 -41.89
C SER A 27 -37.24 13.69 -42.29
N GLY A 28 -36.36 12.69 -42.26
CA GLY A 28 -34.95 12.83 -42.66
C GLY A 28 -33.98 13.24 -41.55
N SER A 29 -34.37 13.19 -40.28
CA SER A 29 -33.44 13.33 -39.15
C SER A 29 -32.97 11.97 -38.64
N VAL A 30 -31.67 11.85 -38.36
CA VAL A 30 -31.05 10.64 -37.79
C VAL A 30 -31.55 10.43 -36.36
N HIS A 31 -32.46 9.47 -36.16
CA HIS A 31 -33.01 9.15 -34.85
C HIS A 31 -32.09 8.22 -34.06
N ARG A 32 -31.91 8.47 -32.76
CA ARG A 32 -31.05 7.62 -31.92
C ARG A 32 -31.68 6.24 -31.73
N PRO A 33 -30.89 5.17 -31.54
CA PRO A 33 -31.40 3.82 -31.35
C PRO A 33 -32.44 3.70 -30.23
N ARG A 34 -32.21 4.42 -29.13
CA ARG A 34 -33.14 4.46 -28.00
C ARG A 34 -34.50 5.04 -28.38
N ASP A 35 -34.53 6.14 -29.13
CA ASP A 35 -35.78 6.78 -29.56
C ASP A 35 -36.57 5.88 -30.51
N ILE A 36 -35.87 5.16 -31.39
CA ILE A 36 -36.47 4.19 -32.33
C ILE A 36 -37.08 3.00 -31.57
N LEU A 37 -36.38 2.46 -30.58
CA LEU A 37 -36.86 1.33 -29.77
C LEU A 37 -38.01 1.73 -28.84
N GLU A 38 -37.93 2.91 -28.20
CA GLU A 38 -39.03 3.43 -27.37
C GLU A 38 -40.27 3.77 -28.21
N ALA A 39 -40.10 4.20 -29.46
CA ALA A 39 -41.20 4.41 -30.39
C ALA A 39 -41.82 3.08 -30.87
N LEU A 40 -40.97 2.08 -31.16
CA LEU A 40 -41.41 0.72 -31.50
C LEU A 40 -42.24 0.10 -30.37
N GLU A 41 -41.75 0.16 -29.13
CA GLU A 41 -42.49 -0.38 -27.98
C GLU A 41 -43.84 0.31 -27.79
N ARG A 42 -43.90 1.64 -27.92
CA ARG A 42 -45.16 2.39 -27.83
C ARG A 42 -46.15 1.95 -28.92
N ARG A 43 -45.67 1.74 -30.15
CA ARG A 43 -46.52 1.27 -31.26
C ARG A 43 -46.97 -0.18 -31.09
N LEU A 44 -46.10 -1.07 -30.62
CA LEU A 44 -46.46 -2.46 -30.35
C LEU A 44 -47.49 -2.57 -29.21
N ARG A 45 -47.36 -1.78 -28.15
CA ARG A 45 -48.37 -1.71 -27.08
C ARG A 45 -49.72 -1.20 -27.60
N LEU A 46 -49.72 -0.19 -28.48
CA LEU A 46 -50.95 0.28 -29.13
C LEU A 46 -51.61 -0.81 -29.99
N ILE A 47 -50.82 -1.54 -30.78
CA ILE A 47 -51.32 -2.66 -31.61
C ILE A 47 -51.88 -3.78 -30.72
N GLN A 48 -51.18 -4.16 -29.65
CA GLN A 48 -51.61 -5.20 -28.70
C GLN A 48 -52.87 -4.79 -27.91
N SER A 49 -53.05 -3.50 -27.64
CA SER A 49 -54.24 -2.97 -26.96
C SER A 49 -55.46 -2.78 -27.87
N SER A 50 -55.30 -2.95 -29.19
CA SER A 50 -56.36 -2.74 -30.17
C SER A 50 -57.23 -4.00 -30.37
N LYS A 51 -58.50 -3.83 -30.77
CA LYS A 51 -59.45 -4.93 -31.02
C LYS A 51 -59.24 -5.64 -32.37
N LEU A 52 -57.99 -5.84 -32.78
CA LEU A 52 -57.64 -6.50 -34.04
C LEU A 52 -57.62 -8.03 -33.88
N GLY A 53 -57.84 -8.74 -34.99
CA GLY A 53 -57.66 -10.19 -35.01
C GLY A 53 -56.18 -10.58 -34.92
N PRO A 54 -55.82 -11.78 -34.42
CA PRO A 54 -54.43 -12.18 -34.18
C PRO A 54 -53.54 -12.09 -35.43
N ALA A 55 -54.06 -12.45 -36.60
CA ALA A 55 -53.32 -12.34 -37.87
C ALA A 55 -53.03 -10.88 -38.28
N GLN A 56 -53.87 -9.92 -37.87
CA GLN A 56 -53.65 -8.50 -38.17
C GLN A 56 -52.65 -7.87 -37.20
N VAL A 57 -52.67 -8.32 -35.93
CA VAL A 57 -51.69 -7.92 -34.92
C VAL A 57 -50.28 -8.37 -35.32
N GLU A 58 -50.15 -9.61 -35.79
CA GLU A 58 -48.88 -10.17 -36.26
C GLU A 58 -48.33 -9.39 -37.46
N SER A 59 -49.13 -9.18 -38.51
CA SER A 59 -48.71 -8.40 -39.69
C SER A 59 -48.36 -6.94 -39.37
N ALA A 60 -49.07 -6.30 -38.43
CA ALA A 60 -48.72 -4.93 -38.01
C ALA A 60 -47.42 -4.90 -37.19
N SER A 61 -47.20 -5.90 -36.33
CA SER A 61 -46.00 -6.00 -35.50
C SER A 61 -44.76 -6.26 -36.35
N GLU A 62 -44.85 -7.16 -37.33
CA GLU A 62 -43.78 -7.41 -38.30
C GLU A 62 -43.39 -6.15 -39.06
N LEU A 63 -44.38 -5.35 -39.49
CA LEU A 63 -44.14 -4.10 -40.21
C LEU A 63 -43.44 -3.06 -39.33
N MET A 64 -43.80 -2.97 -38.04
CA MET A 64 -43.13 -2.07 -37.09
C MET A 64 -41.69 -2.51 -36.79
N HIS A 65 -41.47 -3.81 -36.59
CA HIS A 65 -40.12 -4.35 -36.39
C HIS A 65 -39.23 -4.13 -37.62
N TRP A 66 -39.78 -4.29 -38.82
CA TRP A 66 -39.08 -4.02 -40.07
C TRP A 66 -38.69 -2.53 -40.20
N ALA A 67 -39.62 -1.61 -39.89
CA ALA A 67 -39.35 -0.17 -39.92
C ALA A 67 -38.25 0.23 -38.92
N ALA A 68 -38.30 -0.28 -37.69
CA ALA A 68 -37.29 -0.04 -36.67
C ALA A 68 -35.91 -0.59 -37.06
N ALA A 69 -35.85 -1.82 -37.59
CA ALA A 69 -34.60 -2.43 -38.04
C ALA A 69 -33.95 -1.63 -39.17
N ARG A 70 -34.76 -1.06 -40.08
CA ARG A 70 -34.27 -0.24 -41.18
C ARG A 70 -33.71 1.10 -40.71
N LEU A 71 -34.37 1.77 -39.77
CA LEU A 71 -33.88 3.02 -39.19
C LEU A 71 -32.61 2.81 -38.35
N LEU A 72 -32.52 1.72 -37.59
CA LEU A 72 -31.30 1.35 -36.86
C LEU A 72 -30.12 1.08 -37.79
N LYS A 73 -30.37 0.43 -38.93
CA LYS A 73 -29.34 0.19 -39.94
C LYS A 73 -28.88 1.48 -40.64
N GLN A 74 -29.79 2.43 -40.86
CA GLN A 74 -29.46 3.74 -41.41
C GLN A 74 -28.63 4.56 -40.40
N TYR A 75 -29.00 4.53 -39.12
CA TYR A 75 -28.21 5.13 -38.04
C TYR A 75 -26.78 4.54 -37.99
N GLN A 76 -26.63 3.22 -38.07
CA GLN A 76 -25.30 2.59 -38.12
C GLN A 76 -24.49 3.01 -39.35
N ALA A 77 -25.10 3.05 -40.54
CA ALA A 77 -24.41 3.51 -41.75
C ALA A 77 -23.98 4.99 -41.67
N GLU A 78 -24.76 5.84 -41.00
CA GLU A 78 -24.42 7.25 -40.76
C GLU A 78 -23.38 7.42 -39.65
N VAL A 79 -23.40 6.59 -38.60
CA VAL A 79 -22.34 6.54 -37.58
C VAL A 79 -21.02 6.05 -38.18
N ASP A 80 -21.06 5.06 -39.08
CA ASP A 80 -19.88 4.52 -39.75
C ASP A 80 -19.29 5.54 -40.74
N THR A 81 -20.14 6.31 -41.44
CA THR A 81 -19.69 7.38 -42.35
C THR A 81 -19.26 8.66 -41.62
N ALA A 82 -19.86 8.99 -40.48
CA ALA A 82 -19.42 10.05 -39.58
C ALA A 82 -18.10 9.71 -38.87
N SER A 83 -17.89 8.44 -38.51
CA SER A 83 -16.63 7.94 -37.94
C SER A 83 -15.47 7.96 -38.96
N ALA A 84 -15.77 7.93 -40.26
CA ALA A 84 -14.75 8.00 -41.30
C ALA A 84 -14.29 9.44 -41.63
N THR A 85 -14.96 10.50 -41.15
CA THR A 85 -14.70 11.89 -41.56
C THR A 85 -14.55 12.93 -40.43
N ALA A 86 -14.60 12.54 -39.16
CA ALA A 86 -14.27 13.42 -38.03
C ALA A 86 -12.80 13.25 -37.59
N PRO A 87 -12.03 14.35 -37.40
CA PRO A 87 -10.66 14.28 -36.90
C PRO A 87 -10.65 13.78 -35.45
N MET A 88 -9.73 12.84 -35.18
CA MET A 88 -9.50 12.17 -33.89
C MET A 88 -9.74 13.07 -32.67
N ALA A 89 -10.87 12.83 -31.99
CA ALA A 89 -11.05 13.23 -30.60
C ALA A 89 -11.62 12.01 -29.87
N HIS A 90 -10.94 11.65 -28.79
CA HIS A 90 -11.09 10.44 -27.96
C HIS A 90 -10.31 9.22 -28.46
N ALA A 91 -8.99 9.36 -28.45
CA ALA A 91 -8.13 8.20 -28.31
C ALA A 91 -8.38 7.55 -26.94
N PRO A 92 -8.47 6.21 -26.83
CA PRO A 92 -8.34 5.54 -25.54
C PRO A 92 -7.00 5.95 -24.92
N LEU A 93 -6.97 6.17 -23.59
CA LEU A 93 -5.74 6.45 -22.85
C LEU A 93 -4.68 5.44 -23.26
N SER A 94 -3.54 5.94 -23.75
CA SER A 94 -2.42 5.08 -24.11
C SER A 94 -1.92 4.34 -22.87
N HIS A 95 -1.21 3.23 -23.06
CA HIS A 95 -0.58 2.47 -21.96
C HIS A 95 0.26 3.40 -21.06
N LEU A 96 0.97 4.33 -21.68
CA LEU A 96 1.74 5.36 -21.00
C LEU A 96 0.87 6.31 -20.17
N ASP A 97 -0.27 6.78 -20.69
CA ASP A 97 -1.17 7.67 -19.95
C ASP A 97 -1.72 6.99 -18.68
N ARG A 98 -1.94 5.66 -18.74
CA ARG A 98 -2.38 4.86 -17.59
C ARG A 98 -1.27 4.66 -16.56
N GLU A 99 -0.05 4.35 -17.00
CA GLU A 99 1.12 4.26 -16.11
C GLU A 99 1.40 5.60 -15.42
N VAL A 100 1.25 6.72 -16.15
CA VAL A 100 1.42 8.08 -15.60
C VAL A 100 0.37 8.38 -14.54
N LEU A 101 -0.91 8.06 -14.80
CA LEU A 101 -2.00 8.25 -13.83
C LEU A 101 -1.86 7.33 -12.62
N LEU A 102 -1.43 6.09 -12.81
CA LEU A 102 -1.21 5.15 -11.72
C LEU A 102 -0.08 5.63 -10.80
N ILE A 103 1.02 6.14 -11.35
CA ILE A 103 2.12 6.71 -10.56
C ILE A 103 1.67 7.95 -9.79
N LEU A 104 0.84 8.80 -10.40
CA LEU A 104 0.33 9.98 -9.71
C LEU A 104 -0.69 9.60 -8.63
N ALA A 105 -1.59 8.65 -8.88
CA ALA A 105 -2.57 8.19 -7.90
C ALA A 105 -1.92 7.44 -6.72
N THR A 106 -0.90 6.62 -6.98
CA THR A 106 -0.19 5.85 -5.93
C THR A 106 0.73 6.70 -5.07
N ASN A 107 1.19 7.86 -5.56
CA ASN A 107 2.10 8.73 -4.81
C ASN A 107 1.40 9.99 -4.28
N GLY A 108 0.06 10.04 -4.22
CA GLY A 108 -0.66 11.20 -3.67
C GLY A 108 -0.55 12.48 -4.51
N GLY A 109 -0.35 12.34 -5.83
CA GLY A 109 -0.27 13.44 -6.78
C GLY A 109 1.14 13.73 -7.30
N TRP A 110 1.35 14.97 -7.76
CA TRP A 110 2.60 15.41 -8.39
C TRP A 110 3.62 15.85 -7.33
N ASN A 111 4.54 14.96 -6.96
CA ASN A 111 5.65 15.19 -6.02
C ASN A 111 7.01 14.69 -6.55
N ARG A 112 8.09 14.91 -5.81
CA ARG A 112 9.47 14.55 -6.22
C ARG A 112 9.61 13.07 -6.56
N ARG A 113 8.99 12.17 -5.78
CA ARG A 113 9.01 10.71 -5.99
C ARG A 113 8.25 10.31 -7.27
N SER A 114 7.05 10.85 -7.49
CA SER A 114 6.28 10.64 -8.72
C SER A 114 7.03 11.17 -9.95
N ARG A 115 7.70 12.32 -9.83
CA ARG A 115 8.48 12.93 -10.92
C ARG A 115 9.66 12.05 -11.34
N THR A 116 10.41 11.52 -10.39
CA THR A 116 11.54 10.62 -10.68
C THR A 116 11.09 9.33 -11.38
N ARG A 117 9.97 8.75 -10.94
CA ARG A 117 9.38 7.55 -11.59
C ARG A 117 8.82 7.84 -12.98
N LEU A 118 8.22 9.00 -13.19
CA LEU A 118 7.72 9.43 -14.50
C LEU A 118 8.85 9.80 -15.47
N GLU A 119 9.95 10.37 -14.98
CA GLU A 119 11.17 10.62 -15.76
C GLU A 119 11.81 9.30 -16.21
N PHE A 120 11.79 8.26 -15.37
CA PHE A 120 12.26 6.91 -15.70
C PHE A 120 11.42 6.25 -16.81
N ILE A 121 10.08 6.33 -16.73
CA ILE A 121 9.20 5.81 -17.78
C ILE A 121 9.34 6.62 -19.07
N ALA A 122 9.49 7.94 -18.99
CA ALA A 122 9.74 8.77 -20.15
C ALA A 122 11.07 8.40 -20.85
N GLN A 123 12.12 8.06 -20.09
CA GLN A 123 13.36 7.54 -20.67
C GLN A 123 13.17 6.17 -21.33
N ARG A 124 12.40 5.26 -20.71
CA ARG A 124 12.10 3.92 -21.25
C ARG A 124 11.36 3.98 -22.59
N GLU A 125 10.41 4.91 -22.72
CA GLU A 125 9.58 5.08 -23.92
C GLU A 125 10.16 6.09 -24.93
N GLY A 126 11.36 6.64 -24.67
CA GLY A 126 12.05 7.58 -25.57
C GLY A 126 11.41 8.96 -25.67
N ILE A 127 10.68 9.39 -24.64
CA ILE A 127 9.92 10.65 -24.59
C ILE A 127 10.76 11.73 -23.90
N SER A 128 10.84 12.91 -24.51
CA SER A 128 11.56 14.03 -23.92
C SER A 128 10.83 14.58 -22.67
N PRO A 129 11.54 15.22 -21.72
CA PRO A 129 10.92 15.84 -20.54
C PRO A 129 9.83 16.87 -20.90
N GLU A 130 10.00 17.59 -22.01
CA GLU A 130 8.96 18.48 -22.55
C GLU A 130 7.74 17.74 -23.10
N GLY A 131 7.93 16.53 -23.65
CA GLY A 131 6.85 15.66 -24.12
C GLY A 131 6.01 15.12 -22.96
N LEU A 132 6.65 14.69 -21.88
CA LEU A 132 6.00 14.26 -20.64
C LEU A 132 5.17 15.40 -20.04
N GLY A 133 5.75 16.61 -19.96
CA GLY A 133 5.02 17.79 -19.48
C GLY A 133 3.76 18.12 -20.29
N ARG A 134 3.77 17.89 -21.62
CA ARG A 134 2.59 18.05 -22.47
C ARG A 134 1.52 16.98 -22.22
N ILE A 135 1.92 15.74 -21.95
CA ILE A 135 1.01 14.63 -21.61
C ILE A 135 0.30 14.92 -20.28
N ILE A 136 1.04 15.32 -19.26
CA ILE A 136 0.50 15.67 -17.94
C ILE A 136 -0.40 16.91 -18.00
N THR A 137 -0.01 17.92 -18.79
CA THR A 137 -0.85 19.11 -19.02
C THR A 137 -2.13 18.76 -19.81
N GLY A 138 -2.07 17.74 -20.67
CA GLY A 138 -3.23 17.19 -21.38
C GLY A 138 -4.18 16.45 -20.44
N LEU A 139 -3.64 15.57 -19.58
CA LEU A 139 -4.39 14.77 -18.62
C LEU A 139 -5.03 15.62 -17.52
N SER A 140 -4.30 16.60 -16.96
CA SER A 140 -4.83 17.56 -15.99
C SER A 140 -5.93 18.46 -16.58
N ARG A 141 -5.81 18.84 -17.86
CA ARG A 141 -6.85 19.59 -18.57
C ARG A 141 -8.07 18.72 -18.89
N MET A 142 -7.89 17.43 -19.12
CA MET A 142 -8.99 16.45 -19.21
C MET A 142 -9.70 16.26 -17.86
N ALA A 143 -8.95 16.10 -16.76
CA ALA A 143 -9.48 15.98 -15.42
C ALA A 143 -10.26 17.23 -14.98
N ALA A 144 -9.72 18.43 -15.24
CA ALA A 144 -10.35 19.71 -14.90
C ALA A 144 -11.62 20.02 -15.72
N GLN A 145 -11.86 19.30 -16.82
CA GLN A 145 -13.04 19.45 -17.68
C GLN A 145 -14.11 18.37 -17.41
N GLY A 146 -13.96 17.57 -16.35
CA GLY A 146 -14.85 16.43 -16.05
C GLY A 146 -14.62 15.22 -16.96
N GLY A 147 -13.52 15.18 -17.70
CA GLY A 147 -13.26 14.22 -18.79
C GLY A 147 -12.89 12.78 -18.39
N PHE A 148 -13.37 12.29 -17.26
CA PHE A 148 -13.45 10.84 -16.98
C PHE A 148 -14.91 10.37 -16.83
N SER A 149 -15.88 11.28 -16.88
CA SER A 149 -17.28 11.02 -16.53
C SER A 149 -18.16 10.48 -17.68
N THR A 150 -17.66 9.57 -18.51
CA THR A 150 -18.53 8.84 -19.46
C THR A 150 -18.22 7.35 -19.52
N LEU A 151 -18.40 6.66 -18.39
CA LEU A 151 -18.74 5.23 -18.34
C LEU A 151 -19.84 4.97 -17.30
N SER A 152 -20.96 5.66 -17.45
CA SER A 152 -22.29 5.12 -17.11
C SER A 152 -23.36 6.05 -17.65
N GLU A 153 -24.28 5.48 -18.41
CA GLU A 153 -25.53 6.11 -18.82
C GLU A 153 -26.35 6.47 -17.59
N GLN A 154 -26.40 7.74 -17.21
CA GLN A 154 -27.59 8.45 -16.76
C GLN A 154 -27.22 9.86 -16.27
N GLN A 155 -28.00 10.86 -16.71
CA GLN A 155 -28.03 12.27 -16.31
C GLN A 155 -27.01 13.22 -16.96
N VAL A 156 -27.44 13.96 -17.98
CA VAL A 156 -27.58 15.45 -17.97
C VAL A 156 -28.52 15.85 -19.13
N PRO A 157 -29.67 16.49 -18.85
CA PRO A 157 -30.30 17.39 -19.81
C PRO A 157 -30.43 18.79 -19.20
N GLU A 158 -29.33 19.50 -18.96
CA GLU A 158 -29.42 20.95 -18.67
C GLU A 158 -28.11 21.72 -18.94
N LEU A 159 -27.51 21.56 -20.13
CA LEU A 159 -26.44 22.45 -20.59
C LEU A 159 -26.49 22.68 -22.12
N GLN A 160 -27.69 22.67 -22.72
CA GLN A 160 -27.92 23.06 -24.11
C GLN A 160 -28.63 24.40 -24.21
N ALA A 161 -27.95 25.48 -23.83
CA ALA A 161 -28.39 26.83 -24.21
C ALA A 161 -27.24 27.84 -24.20
N MET A 162 -26.21 27.68 -25.03
CA MET A 162 -25.47 28.85 -25.55
C MET A 162 -25.00 28.64 -27.00
N PRO A 163 -25.12 29.67 -27.86
CA PRO A 163 -24.87 29.57 -29.29
C PRO A 163 -23.38 29.62 -29.62
N ILE A 164 -22.97 28.79 -30.57
CA ILE A 164 -21.63 28.75 -31.17
C ILE A 164 -21.38 30.05 -31.96
N LEU A 165 -20.32 30.79 -31.61
CA LEU A 165 -19.71 31.79 -32.49
C LEU A 165 -18.16 31.70 -32.50
N SER A 166 -17.67 31.18 -33.63
CA SER A 166 -16.60 31.71 -34.49
C SER A 166 -15.11 31.76 -34.06
N ARG A 167 -14.34 30.93 -34.81
CA ARG A 167 -13.01 31.10 -35.45
C ARG A 167 -11.72 30.96 -34.60
N PRO A 168 -10.77 30.10 -35.05
CA PRO A 168 -9.41 30.10 -34.53
C PRO A 168 -8.64 31.34 -35.00
N ARG A 169 -8.00 32.04 -34.06
CA ARG A 169 -7.00 33.08 -34.35
C ARG A 169 -5.79 32.43 -35.02
N LYS A 170 -5.35 33.00 -36.15
CA LYS A 170 -4.05 32.65 -36.77
C LYS A 170 -2.92 32.86 -35.75
N PRO A 171 -1.90 31.98 -35.73
CA PRO A 171 -0.75 32.11 -34.85
C PRO A 171 -0.04 33.46 -35.07
N SER A 172 0.43 34.06 -33.98
CA SER A 172 1.06 35.38 -34.01
C SER A 172 2.37 35.33 -34.81
N ARG A 173 2.69 36.42 -35.52
CA ARG A 173 3.95 36.53 -36.31
C ARG A 173 5.21 36.33 -35.46
N LEU A 174 5.12 36.50 -34.13
CA LEU A 174 6.23 36.30 -33.20
C LEU A 174 6.58 34.82 -33.02
N THR A 175 5.61 33.91 -33.03
CA THR A 175 5.90 32.47 -32.91
C THR A 175 6.51 31.92 -34.20
N GLN A 176 6.06 32.39 -35.37
CA GLN A 176 6.70 32.05 -36.65
C GLN A 176 8.11 32.64 -36.80
N LEU A 177 8.36 33.82 -36.24
CA LEU A 177 9.71 34.41 -36.20
C LEU A 177 10.62 33.69 -35.21
N ALA A 178 10.12 33.27 -34.05
CA ALA A 178 10.88 32.49 -33.08
C ALA A 178 11.33 31.15 -33.66
N ASP A 179 10.43 30.43 -34.34
CA ASP A 179 10.74 29.14 -34.98
C ASP A 179 11.72 29.31 -36.17
N GLN A 180 11.63 30.41 -36.93
CA GLN A 180 12.59 30.72 -38.00
C GLN A 180 13.96 31.15 -37.49
N VAL A 181 14.03 31.82 -36.34
CA VAL A 181 15.30 32.22 -35.73
C VAL A 181 15.97 31.01 -35.08
N ASN A 182 15.20 30.14 -34.42
CA ASN A 182 15.74 28.96 -33.75
C ASN A 182 16.30 27.92 -34.75
N SER A 183 15.57 27.69 -35.84
CA SER A 183 16.04 26.79 -36.91
C SER A 183 17.30 27.31 -37.62
N LYS A 184 17.39 28.62 -37.86
CA LYS A 184 18.58 29.23 -38.48
C LYS A 184 19.80 29.31 -37.55
N LEU A 185 19.61 29.51 -36.24
CA LEU A 185 20.71 29.48 -35.27
C LEU A 185 21.30 28.07 -35.13
N ALA A 186 20.44 27.04 -35.10
CA ALA A 186 20.89 25.65 -35.01
C ALA A 186 21.70 25.21 -36.24
N GLU A 187 21.37 25.73 -37.42
CA GLU A 187 22.10 25.47 -38.67
C GLU A 187 23.41 26.27 -38.76
N GLU A 188 23.47 27.49 -38.20
CA GLU A 188 24.69 28.32 -38.20
C GLU A 188 25.73 27.88 -37.17
N ILE A 189 25.32 27.30 -36.03
CA ILE A 189 26.25 26.80 -34.99
C ILE A 189 27.01 25.53 -35.45
N ARG A 190 26.46 24.77 -36.41
CA ARG A 190 27.07 23.53 -36.92
C ARG A 190 28.08 23.72 -38.06
N ALA A 191 28.27 24.93 -38.59
CA ALA A 191 29.13 25.15 -39.77
C ALA A 191 30.47 25.82 -39.42
N GLU A 192 31.57 25.07 -39.44
CA GLU A 192 32.93 25.53 -39.14
C GLU A 192 33.54 26.41 -40.26
N THR A 193 33.19 27.70 -40.30
CA THR A 193 33.99 28.69 -41.07
C THR A 193 34.21 29.99 -40.29
N PRO A 194 35.46 30.51 -40.21
CA PRO A 194 35.84 31.58 -39.29
C PRO A 194 35.15 32.94 -39.55
N GLY A 195 34.63 33.19 -40.76
CA GLY A 195 33.89 34.41 -41.07
C GLY A 195 32.48 34.48 -40.46
N LYS A 196 31.90 33.35 -40.03
CA LYS A 196 30.56 33.29 -39.43
C LYS A 196 30.60 33.45 -37.91
N PHE A 197 31.70 33.08 -37.26
CA PHE A 197 31.92 33.28 -35.82
C PHE A 197 31.84 34.77 -35.44
N PHE A 198 32.42 35.65 -36.27
CA PHE A 198 32.33 37.10 -36.06
C PHE A 198 30.91 37.66 -36.13
N ARG A 199 30.01 37.04 -36.92
CA ARG A 199 28.61 37.47 -37.02
C ARG A 199 27.80 37.04 -35.80
N VAL A 200 28.01 35.80 -35.34
CA VAL A 200 27.37 35.30 -34.11
C VAL A 200 27.85 36.08 -32.89
N ALA A 201 29.16 36.34 -32.78
CA ALA A 201 29.71 37.18 -31.72
C ALA A 201 29.15 38.61 -31.74
N ALA A 202 28.99 39.22 -32.92
CA ALA A 202 28.36 40.53 -33.04
C ALA A 202 26.87 40.53 -32.62
N LEU A 203 26.15 39.43 -32.89
CA LEU A 203 24.74 39.26 -32.52
C LEU A 203 24.57 39.10 -31.01
N PHE A 204 25.45 38.31 -30.36
CA PHE A 204 25.49 38.20 -28.90
C PHE A 204 25.93 39.50 -28.21
N MET A 205 26.86 40.26 -28.81
CA MET A 205 27.24 41.58 -28.30
C MET A 205 26.06 42.56 -28.38
N LEU A 206 25.28 42.54 -29.47
CA LEU A 206 24.07 43.36 -29.62
C LEU A 206 22.98 42.96 -28.62
N LEU A 207 22.81 41.66 -28.38
CA LEU A 207 21.87 41.15 -27.37
C LEU A 207 22.29 41.55 -25.95
N GLY A 208 23.58 41.50 -25.65
CA GLY A 208 24.13 41.97 -24.38
C GLY A 208 23.88 43.47 -24.16
N ILE A 209 24.10 44.29 -25.19
CA ILE A 209 23.79 45.73 -25.14
C ILE A 209 22.28 45.96 -24.93
N PHE A 210 21.42 45.17 -25.58
CA PHE A 210 19.97 45.27 -25.44
C PHE A 210 19.50 44.93 -24.01
N ILE A 211 20.06 43.87 -23.41
CA ILE A 211 19.78 43.48 -22.02
C ILE A 211 20.24 44.59 -21.06
N ILE A 212 21.43 45.16 -21.27
CA ILE A 212 21.92 46.28 -20.46
C ILE A 212 20.96 47.47 -20.54
N VAL A 213 20.43 47.81 -21.72
CA VAL A 213 19.47 48.91 -21.90
C VAL A 213 18.16 48.64 -21.15
N ILE A 214 17.63 47.41 -21.20
CA ILE A 214 16.42 47.03 -20.45
C ILE A 214 16.66 47.10 -18.95
N PHE A 215 17.80 46.58 -18.47
CA PHE A 215 18.15 46.61 -17.06
C PHE A 215 18.33 48.03 -16.55
N THR A 216 18.91 48.90 -17.38
CA THR A 216 19.04 50.33 -17.09
C THR A 216 17.66 50.99 -17.04
N GLN A 217 16.73 50.67 -17.95
CA GLN A 217 15.37 51.22 -17.89
C GLN A 217 14.58 50.74 -16.66
N LEU A 218 14.73 49.47 -16.26
CA LEU A 218 14.09 48.91 -15.07
C LEU A 218 14.62 49.54 -13.76
N LEU A 219 15.90 49.90 -13.71
CA LEU A 219 16.50 50.58 -12.56
C LEU A 219 16.12 52.07 -12.45
N PHE A 220 15.67 52.69 -13.54
CA PHE A 220 15.35 54.12 -13.57
C PHE A 220 13.84 54.45 -13.75
N ASP A 221 12.96 53.45 -13.88
CA ASP A 221 11.51 53.67 -13.94
C ASP A 221 10.93 53.89 -12.53
N LYS A 222 11.14 55.11 -12.01
CA LYS A 222 10.42 55.65 -10.86
C LYS A 222 8.97 55.92 -11.28
N ARG A 223 8.05 55.01 -10.97
CA ARG A 223 6.61 55.27 -10.98
C ARG A 223 6.05 55.27 -9.57
N GLU A 224 5.56 56.46 -9.23
CA GLU A 224 4.72 56.90 -8.12
C GLU A 224 3.99 55.81 -7.33
N GLN A 225 4.31 55.73 -6.03
CA GLN A 225 3.46 55.13 -5.01
C GLN A 225 2.30 56.10 -4.71
N ASP A 226 1.10 55.75 -5.16
CA ASP A 226 -0.14 56.35 -4.67
C ASP A 226 -0.86 55.40 -3.70
N HIS A 227 -0.95 55.89 -2.46
CA HIS A 227 -1.98 55.69 -1.44
C HIS A 227 -2.55 54.28 -1.16
N VAL A 228 -2.05 53.67 -0.07
CA VAL A 228 -2.79 52.70 0.75
C VAL A 228 -3.22 53.42 2.04
N PRO A 229 -4.50 53.38 2.45
CA PRO A 229 -4.94 54.03 3.69
C PRO A 229 -4.46 53.25 4.92
N PRO A 230 -4.24 53.90 6.07
CA PRO A 230 -3.74 53.23 7.26
C PRO A 230 -4.82 52.32 7.85
N VAL A 231 -4.47 51.05 8.05
CA VAL A 231 -5.24 50.11 8.85
C VAL A 231 -4.96 50.42 10.33
N ASP A 232 -6.02 50.73 11.06
CA ASP A 232 -6.00 51.07 12.49
C ASP A 232 -6.02 49.78 13.32
N TRP A 233 -4.85 49.36 13.80
CA TRP A 233 -4.66 48.11 14.56
C TRP A 233 -5.05 48.20 16.05
N GLN A 234 -5.83 49.20 16.46
CA GLN A 234 -6.13 49.43 17.89
C GLN A 234 -7.53 48.98 18.36
N GLN A 235 -8.30 48.21 17.60
CA GLN A 235 -9.65 47.79 18.03
C GLN A 235 -9.98 46.29 18.03
N GLU A 236 -9.03 45.37 17.80
CA GLU A 236 -9.28 43.92 17.87
C GLU A 236 -8.84 43.22 19.17
N ALA A 237 -8.34 43.94 20.17
CA ALA A 237 -7.87 43.35 21.44
C ALA A 237 -9.00 43.07 22.47
N SER A 238 -10.24 42.83 22.05
CA SER A 238 -11.35 42.54 22.98
C SER A 238 -12.40 41.60 22.40
N ALA A 239 -11.98 40.37 22.10
CA ALA A 239 -12.87 39.21 22.09
C ALA A 239 -12.37 38.22 23.17
N PRO A 240 -13.23 37.72 24.06
CA PRO A 240 -12.82 36.76 25.08
C PRO A 240 -12.56 35.41 24.40
N ILE A 241 -11.29 35.04 24.29
CA ILE A 241 -10.91 33.65 24.02
C ILE A 241 -11.10 32.91 25.33
N ASP A 242 -12.07 32.01 25.34
CA ASP A 242 -12.28 31.02 26.39
C ASP A 242 -11.09 30.05 26.32
N ARG A 243 -10.03 30.37 27.08
CA ARG A 243 -8.85 29.53 27.19
C ARG A 243 -9.17 28.40 28.17
N GLY A 244 -9.26 27.19 27.62
CA GLY A 244 -9.04 25.97 28.40
C GLY A 244 -7.74 26.09 29.19
N GLU A 245 -7.77 25.54 30.40
CA GLU A 245 -6.77 25.69 31.46
C GLU A 245 -5.33 25.57 30.94
N ALA A 246 -4.65 26.71 30.86
CA ALA A 246 -3.21 26.75 30.71
C ALA A 246 -2.58 26.33 32.03
N THR A 247 -1.78 25.27 31.98
CA THR A 247 -0.85 24.86 33.03
C THR A 247 -0.07 26.09 33.51
N VAL A 248 -0.22 26.42 34.79
CA VAL A 248 0.45 27.56 35.41
C VAL A 248 1.95 27.27 35.44
N MET A 249 2.72 27.91 34.56
CA MET A 249 4.19 27.91 34.68
C MET A 249 4.60 28.50 36.05
N PRO A 250 5.63 27.95 36.71
CA PRO A 250 6.19 28.56 37.90
C PRO A 250 6.81 29.92 37.53
N VAL A 251 6.23 30.99 38.09
CA VAL A 251 6.79 32.34 38.00
C VAL A 251 8.10 32.36 38.79
N ILE A 252 9.24 32.42 38.09
CA ILE A 252 10.53 32.72 38.71
C ILE A 252 10.46 34.17 39.24
N PRO A 253 10.80 34.44 40.52
CA PRO A 253 10.75 35.78 41.07
C PRO A 253 11.77 36.69 40.37
N ASP A 254 11.28 37.84 39.90
CA ASP A 254 12.07 38.93 39.29
C ASP A 254 12.91 39.63 40.36
N GLU A 255 14.05 39.03 40.74
CA GLU A 255 15.07 39.67 41.56
C GLU A 255 16.21 40.22 40.67
N GLY A 256 16.09 41.52 40.35
CA GLY A 256 17.25 42.41 40.21
C GLY A 256 18.03 42.31 38.89
N MET A 257 17.54 43.03 37.87
CA MET A 257 18.28 43.66 36.76
C MET A 257 19.75 43.21 36.62
N ALA A 258 19.94 41.99 36.12
CA ALA A 258 21.22 41.50 35.63
C ALA A 258 21.71 42.44 34.50
N PRO A 259 23.04 42.58 34.31
CA PRO A 259 23.57 43.36 33.19
C PRO A 259 22.91 42.92 31.88
N GLU A 260 22.67 43.86 30.96
CA GLU A 260 22.11 43.62 29.63
C GLU A 260 23.13 42.78 28.83
N ILE A 261 23.14 41.46 29.05
CA ILE A 261 24.02 40.51 28.35
C ILE A 261 23.53 40.46 26.91
N LEU A 262 24.38 40.92 25.99
CA LEU A 262 24.08 40.84 24.57
C LEU A 262 24.18 39.36 24.15
N PRO A 263 23.12 38.76 23.57
CA PRO A 263 23.19 37.40 23.06
C PRO A 263 24.21 37.32 21.92
N ALA A 264 24.91 36.19 21.83
CA ALA A 264 25.73 35.88 20.67
C ALA A 264 24.82 35.80 19.45
N LYS A 265 25.06 36.66 18.45
CA LYS A 265 24.36 36.59 17.16
C LYS A 265 25.26 35.94 16.14
N TYR A 266 24.69 35.03 15.36
CA TYR A 266 25.32 34.57 14.14
C TYR A 266 25.74 35.76 13.27
N ALA A 267 26.99 35.78 12.82
CA ALA A 267 27.41 36.77 11.82
C ALA A 267 26.80 36.46 10.43
N ARG A 268 26.40 35.21 10.19
CA ARG A 268 25.54 34.75 9.09
C ARG A 268 24.68 33.56 9.54
N PRO A 269 23.42 33.41 9.08
CA PRO A 269 22.64 32.21 9.38
C PRO A 269 23.42 30.96 8.94
N PRO A 270 23.41 29.88 9.74
CA PRO A 270 24.15 28.67 9.42
C PRO A 270 23.65 28.11 8.09
N MET A 271 24.49 28.15 7.05
CA MET A 271 24.20 27.55 5.75
C MET A 271 24.92 26.22 5.65
N PHE A 272 24.20 25.16 5.99
CA PHE A 272 24.63 23.77 5.91
C PHE A 272 23.73 23.10 4.85
N SER A 273 24.27 22.84 3.67
CA SER A 273 23.57 22.20 2.56
C SER A 273 24.60 21.69 1.56
N ALA A 274 25.39 20.70 1.97
CA ALA A 274 26.16 19.91 1.01
C ALA A 274 25.39 18.64 0.63
N GLU A 275 25.65 18.09 -0.55
CA GLU A 275 25.04 16.82 -0.95
C GLU A 275 25.53 15.71 0.01
N PRO A 276 24.62 14.96 0.66
CA PRO A 276 24.97 14.06 1.75
C PRO A 276 25.68 12.78 1.28
N TYR A 277 25.52 12.42 0.01
CA TYR A 277 26.15 11.25 -0.57
C TYR A 277 26.95 11.62 -1.83
N PRO A 278 28.13 11.01 -2.04
CA PRO A 278 28.92 11.25 -3.23
C PRO A 278 28.25 10.64 -4.48
N GLU A 279 28.56 11.18 -5.66
CA GLU A 279 28.06 10.65 -6.95
C GLU A 279 28.35 9.14 -7.12
N SER A 280 29.46 8.66 -6.56
CA SER A 280 29.82 7.24 -6.53
C SER A 280 28.78 6.36 -5.84
N SER A 281 28.08 6.85 -4.80
CA SER A 281 27.02 6.12 -4.12
C SER A 281 25.79 5.94 -5.00
N VAL A 282 25.42 6.97 -5.77
CA VAL A 282 24.32 6.88 -6.75
C VAL A 282 24.67 5.87 -7.84
N GLN A 283 25.90 5.90 -8.36
CA GLN A 283 26.35 4.93 -9.36
C GLN A 283 26.40 3.49 -8.81
N ALA A 284 26.81 3.31 -7.55
CA ALA A 284 26.84 2.01 -6.89
C ALA A 284 25.42 1.46 -6.65
N SER A 285 24.46 2.31 -6.24
CA SER A 285 23.06 1.90 -6.04
C SER A 285 22.42 1.31 -7.31
N GLN A 286 22.75 1.86 -8.48
CA GLN A 286 22.28 1.35 -9.77
C GLN A 286 22.83 -0.05 -10.10
N ARG A 287 23.96 -0.44 -9.49
CA ARG A 287 24.62 -1.73 -9.70
C ARG A 287 24.25 -2.78 -8.65
N LEU A 288 23.49 -2.40 -7.61
CA LEU A 288 23.25 -3.27 -6.45
C LEU A 288 22.63 -4.63 -6.82
N ALA A 289 21.75 -4.66 -7.83
CA ALA A 289 21.17 -5.91 -8.33
C ALA A 289 22.22 -6.87 -8.95
N VAL A 290 23.24 -6.32 -9.62
CA VAL A 290 24.35 -7.10 -10.19
C VAL A 290 25.26 -7.60 -9.07
N VAL A 291 25.61 -6.71 -8.13
CA VAL A 291 26.41 -7.05 -6.94
C VAL A 291 25.76 -8.17 -6.13
N LEU A 292 24.44 -8.10 -5.89
CA LEU A 292 23.69 -9.16 -5.20
C LEU A 292 23.74 -10.51 -5.94
N ALA A 293 23.67 -10.50 -7.28
CA ALA A 293 23.80 -11.71 -8.07
C ALA A 293 25.22 -12.29 -8.00
N ASP A 294 26.24 -11.44 -8.00
CA ASP A 294 27.65 -11.81 -7.91
C ASP A 294 28.00 -12.35 -6.51
N LEU A 295 27.53 -11.72 -5.44
CA LEU A 295 27.66 -12.20 -4.06
C LEU A 295 26.98 -13.56 -3.88
N LYS A 296 25.76 -13.76 -4.40
CA LYS A 296 25.07 -15.07 -4.36
C LYS A 296 25.82 -16.13 -5.16
N SER A 297 26.40 -15.76 -6.31
CA SER A 297 27.25 -16.65 -7.11
C SER A 297 28.53 -17.01 -6.35
N MET A 298 29.11 -16.06 -5.62
CA MET A 298 30.29 -16.25 -4.80
C MET A 298 30.00 -17.16 -3.61
N ALA A 299 28.87 -16.98 -2.92
CA ALA A 299 28.42 -17.82 -1.81
C ALA A 299 28.26 -19.29 -2.24
N ARG A 300 27.71 -19.53 -3.43
CA ARG A 300 27.65 -20.89 -4.01
C ARG A 300 29.03 -21.48 -4.32
N LYS A 301 30.01 -20.65 -4.69
CA LYS A 301 31.37 -21.12 -4.96
C LYS A 301 32.13 -21.40 -3.66
N THR A 302 31.97 -20.57 -2.64
CA THR A 302 32.59 -20.78 -1.31
C THR A 302 32.01 -22.01 -0.62
N SER A 303 30.71 -22.28 -0.74
CA SER A 303 30.10 -23.49 -0.17
C SER A 303 30.62 -24.79 -0.80
N LEU A 304 30.94 -24.77 -2.09
CA LEU A 304 31.49 -25.94 -2.81
C LEU A 304 32.99 -26.16 -2.57
N ARG A 305 33.76 -25.10 -2.31
CA ARG A 305 35.21 -25.16 -2.10
C ARG A 305 35.67 -24.12 -1.06
N PRO A 306 35.43 -24.37 0.24
CA PRO A 306 35.71 -23.41 1.29
C PRO A 306 37.22 -23.12 1.46
N GLU A 307 38.11 -24.01 1.01
CA GLU A 307 39.54 -23.94 1.32
C GLU A 307 40.41 -23.20 0.26
N ARG A 308 39.86 -22.70 -0.86
CA ARG A 308 40.67 -22.06 -1.92
C ARG A 308 39.97 -20.87 -2.57
N PHE A 309 40.39 -19.67 -2.17
CA PHE A 309 40.08 -18.43 -2.88
C PHE A 309 41.12 -18.18 -3.98
N SER A 310 40.67 -17.93 -5.21
CA SER A 310 41.54 -17.43 -6.28
C SER A 310 41.73 -15.91 -6.13
N ASP A 311 42.86 -15.36 -6.58
CA ASP A 311 43.10 -13.90 -6.53
C ASP A 311 41.99 -13.10 -7.21
N ALA A 312 41.43 -13.60 -8.32
CA ALA A 312 40.30 -12.97 -9.01
C ALA A 312 39.01 -12.94 -8.17
N MET A 313 38.81 -13.93 -7.30
CA MET A 313 37.63 -14.01 -6.42
C MET A 313 37.78 -13.03 -5.25
N ILE A 314 38.99 -12.89 -4.70
CA ILE A 314 39.30 -11.90 -3.66
C ILE A 314 39.15 -10.49 -4.21
N GLU A 315 39.60 -10.26 -5.45
CA GLU A 315 39.45 -8.94 -6.09
C GLU A 315 38.00 -8.61 -6.37
N ASN A 316 37.21 -9.55 -6.93
CA ASN A 316 35.78 -9.34 -7.11
C ASN A 316 35.07 -9.10 -5.77
N TRP A 317 35.42 -9.85 -4.72
CA TRP A 317 34.88 -9.65 -3.38
C TRP A 317 35.12 -8.22 -2.87
N ARG A 318 36.32 -7.68 -3.08
CA ARG A 318 36.64 -6.31 -2.69
C ARG A 318 35.85 -5.27 -3.49
N ILE A 319 35.64 -5.50 -4.78
CA ILE A 319 34.83 -4.62 -5.63
C ILE A 319 33.36 -4.66 -5.18
N ASP A 320 32.82 -5.87 -4.99
CA ASP A 320 31.43 -6.08 -4.56
C ASP A 320 31.16 -5.50 -3.16
N LEU A 321 32.11 -5.64 -2.24
CA LEU A 321 32.05 -5.01 -0.91
C LEU A 321 32.11 -3.48 -1.01
N LEU A 322 32.96 -2.93 -1.88
CA LEU A 322 33.06 -1.48 -2.07
C LEU A 322 31.74 -0.93 -2.61
N ASP A 323 31.21 -1.51 -3.68
CA ASP A 323 29.94 -1.08 -4.27
C ASP A 323 28.78 -1.25 -3.27
N SER A 324 28.76 -2.35 -2.50
CA SER A 324 27.77 -2.54 -1.41
C SER A 324 27.88 -1.43 -0.35
N SER A 325 29.10 -1.11 0.09
CA SER A 325 29.35 -0.10 1.12
C SER A 325 29.06 1.34 0.69
N LEU A 326 28.99 1.60 -0.61
CA LEU A 326 28.60 2.92 -1.14
C LEU A 326 27.11 3.01 -1.46
N ALA A 327 26.50 1.88 -1.83
CA ALA A 327 25.10 1.79 -2.21
C ALA A 327 24.14 1.66 -1.02
N TRP A 328 24.58 1.07 0.09
CA TRP A 328 23.68 0.69 1.19
C TRP A 328 22.82 1.83 1.78
N PRO A 329 23.28 3.09 1.94
CA PRO A 329 22.43 4.14 2.52
C PRO A 329 21.28 4.53 1.58
N LEU A 330 21.44 4.27 0.29
CA LEU A 330 20.44 4.56 -0.74
C LEU A 330 19.57 3.34 -1.08
N ALA A 331 19.87 2.18 -0.50
CA ALA A 331 19.13 0.95 -0.69
C ALA A 331 17.96 0.91 0.29
N GLY A 332 16.77 0.50 -0.16
CA GLY A 332 15.65 0.27 0.77
C GLY A 332 15.94 -0.89 1.74
N THR A 333 15.25 -0.94 2.88
CA THR A 333 15.48 -1.90 3.98
C THR A 333 15.61 -3.35 3.49
N ARG A 334 14.68 -3.80 2.63
CA ARG A 334 14.71 -5.15 2.04
C ARG A 334 15.97 -5.43 1.22
N GLN A 335 16.51 -4.43 0.53
CA GLN A 335 17.74 -4.58 -0.24
C GLN A 335 18.97 -4.58 0.65
N GLN A 336 18.97 -3.79 1.73
CA GLN A 336 20.03 -3.81 2.75
C GLN A 336 20.12 -5.20 3.39
N ASP A 337 19.00 -5.77 3.82
CA ASP A 337 18.92 -7.12 4.37
C ASP A 337 19.44 -8.17 3.36
N ALA A 338 19.01 -8.07 2.10
CA ALA A 338 19.45 -8.98 1.05
C ALA A 338 20.96 -8.91 0.79
N VAL A 339 21.59 -7.74 0.95
CA VAL A 339 23.04 -7.57 0.83
C VAL A 339 23.76 -8.17 2.03
N LEU A 340 23.27 -7.91 3.25
CA LEU A 340 23.81 -8.47 4.49
C LEU A 340 23.72 -10.01 4.49
N ASP A 341 22.60 -10.57 4.07
CA ASP A 341 22.40 -12.02 3.91
C ASP A 341 23.38 -12.60 2.88
N ALA A 342 23.56 -11.92 1.75
CA ALA A 342 24.47 -12.39 0.70
C ALA A 342 25.94 -12.37 1.16
N ILE A 343 26.36 -11.32 1.86
CA ILE A 343 27.69 -11.22 2.49
C ILE A 343 27.89 -12.32 3.53
N THR A 344 26.90 -12.52 4.39
CA THR A 344 26.89 -13.56 5.42
C THR A 344 27.02 -14.94 4.80
N ALA A 345 26.29 -15.24 3.73
CA ALA A 345 26.36 -16.50 3.02
C ALA A 345 27.72 -16.77 2.34
N VAL A 346 28.46 -15.72 1.94
CA VAL A 346 29.83 -15.87 1.41
C VAL A 346 30.79 -16.32 2.51
N ILE A 347 30.64 -15.77 3.72
CA ILE A 347 31.56 -15.92 4.84
C ILE A 347 31.27 -17.17 5.69
N GLN A 348 30.00 -17.56 5.81
CA GLN A 348 29.55 -18.70 6.63
C GLN A 348 30.34 -20.00 6.42
N PRO A 349 30.72 -20.42 5.20
CA PRO A 349 31.44 -21.68 4.98
C PRO A 349 32.91 -21.66 5.45
N ILE A 350 33.45 -20.51 5.85
CA ILE A 350 34.87 -20.32 6.14
C ILE A 350 35.20 -20.81 7.55
N SER A 351 36.20 -21.69 7.64
CA SER A 351 36.64 -22.30 8.91
C SER A 351 38.07 -21.97 9.32
N LEU A 352 38.87 -21.36 8.43
CA LEU A 352 40.28 -21.03 8.66
C LEU A 352 40.46 -19.54 8.94
N GLU A 353 41.21 -19.19 9.99
CA GLU A 353 41.44 -17.81 10.43
C GLU A 353 42.19 -16.96 9.39
N ASP A 354 43.18 -17.53 8.70
CA ASP A 354 43.93 -16.83 7.64
C ASP A 354 43.00 -16.39 6.49
N GLN A 355 42.03 -17.23 6.15
CA GLN A 355 41.07 -16.95 5.07
C GLN A 355 40.01 -15.95 5.50
N ALA A 356 39.51 -16.09 6.73
CA ALA A 356 38.62 -15.10 7.33
C ALA A 356 39.29 -13.72 7.35
N SER A 357 40.57 -13.65 7.73
CA SER A 357 41.32 -12.38 7.76
C SER A 357 41.43 -11.74 6.37
N ILE A 358 41.73 -12.49 5.31
CA ILE A 358 41.83 -11.95 3.94
C ILE A 358 40.53 -11.28 3.47
N LEU A 359 39.37 -11.87 3.80
CA LEU A 359 38.08 -11.35 3.35
C LEU A 359 37.49 -10.27 4.27
N LEU A 360 37.79 -10.31 5.57
CA LEU A 360 37.23 -9.40 6.57
C LEU A 360 38.07 -8.15 6.82
N GLU A 361 39.40 -8.21 6.63
CA GLU A 361 40.27 -7.03 6.78
C GLU A 361 39.84 -5.80 5.96
N PRO A 362 39.33 -5.93 4.72
CA PRO A 362 38.81 -4.78 3.97
C PRO A 362 37.65 -4.02 4.64
N LEU A 363 36.95 -4.63 5.60
CA LEU A 363 35.85 -4.02 6.36
C LEU A 363 36.35 -3.23 7.58
N ALA A 364 37.60 -3.48 8.04
CA ALA A 364 38.14 -2.85 9.23
C ALA A 364 38.85 -1.54 8.89
N MET A 365 38.13 -0.42 8.98
CA MET A 365 38.67 0.92 8.80
C MET A 365 38.54 1.74 10.08
N ALA A 366 39.66 2.26 10.57
CA ALA A 366 39.69 3.07 11.79
C ALA A 366 39.30 4.54 11.48
N PRO A 367 38.67 5.28 12.40
CA PRO A 367 38.24 6.66 12.16
C PRO A 367 39.34 7.60 11.63
N VAL A 368 40.57 7.45 12.13
CA VAL A 368 41.75 8.23 11.70
C VAL A 368 42.07 8.07 10.20
N GLN A 369 41.63 6.98 9.58
CA GLN A 369 41.90 6.68 8.17
C GLN A 369 40.87 7.30 7.21
N VAL A 370 39.74 7.79 7.73
CA VAL A 370 38.63 8.29 6.91
C VAL A 370 38.93 9.71 6.48
N MET A 371 39.22 9.93 5.19
CA MET A 371 39.48 11.26 4.62
C MET A 371 38.31 11.77 3.76
N THR A 372 37.49 10.87 3.21
CA THR A 372 36.43 11.19 2.23
C THR A 372 35.07 10.59 2.61
N GLN A 373 33.98 11.10 2.04
CA GLN A 373 32.62 10.56 2.27
C GLN A 373 32.53 9.07 1.92
N SER A 374 33.17 8.64 0.83
CA SER A 374 33.19 7.23 0.41
C SER A 374 33.90 6.33 1.43
N GLU A 375 34.98 6.81 2.05
CA GLU A 375 35.69 6.08 3.11
C GLU A 375 34.89 6.06 4.40
N LEU A 376 34.16 7.14 4.71
CA LEU A 376 33.26 7.22 5.85
C LEU A 376 32.16 6.16 5.74
N LEU A 377 31.44 6.12 4.62
CA LEU A 377 30.41 5.12 4.34
C LEU A 377 30.95 3.69 4.43
N ARG A 378 32.16 3.47 3.91
CA ARG A 378 32.82 2.16 3.97
C ARG A 378 33.17 1.73 5.39
N ALA A 379 33.67 2.65 6.20
CA ALA A 379 34.04 2.37 7.58
C ALA A 379 32.81 2.05 8.44
N ILE A 380 31.73 2.82 8.25
CA ILE A 380 30.45 2.60 8.93
C ILE A 380 29.85 1.24 8.55
N PHE A 381 29.72 0.97 7.25
CA PHE A 381 29.21 -0.31 6.74
C PHE A 381 30.04 -1.50 7.25
N GLY A 382 31.37 -1.34 7.25
CA GLY A 382 32.28 -2.37 7.73
C GLY A 382 32.12 -2.67 9.23
N ALA A 383 31.92 -1.65 10.06
CA ALA A 383 31.65 -1.83 11.49
C ALA A 383 30.35 -2.64 11.71
N GLY A 384 29.27 -2.26 11.00
CA GLY A 384 27.99 -2.95 11.03
C GLY A 384 28.10 -4.43 10.63
N VAL A 385 28.70 -4.73 9.48
CA VAL A 385 28.88 -6.11 9.00
C VAL A 385 29.73 -6.95 9.96
N LEU A 386 30.82 -6.38 10.49
CA LEU A 386 31.68 -7.11 11.44
C LEU A 386 30.94 -7.45 12.75
N ALA A 387 30.08 -6.55 13.23
CA ALA A 387 29.25 -6.78 14.41
C ALA A 387 28.21 -7.88 14.17
N GLU A 388 27.53 -7.84 13.02
CA GLU A 388 26.53 -8.82 12.60
C GLU A 388 27.13 -10.24 12.54
N LEU A 389 28.27 -10.37 11.86
CA LEU A 389 28.99 -11.65 11.73
C LEU A 389 29.55 -12.15 13.07
N SER A 390 29.95 -11.25 13.98
CA SER A 390 30.44 -11.64 15.30
C SER A 390 29.34 -12.27 16.16
N GLY A 391 28.11 -11.76 16.03
CA GLY A 391 26.94 -12.18 16.79
C GLY A 391 26.18 -13.36 16.21
N ASN A 392 26.32 -13.61 14.90
CA ASN A 392 25.59 -14.68 14.22
C ASN A 392 26.01 -16.08 14.72
N ASN A 393 25.04 -16.88 15.17
CA ASN A 393 25.29 -18.20 15.74
C ASN A 393 25.85 -19.22 14.75
N ASP A 394 25.58 -19.03 13.45
CA ASP A 394 25.98 -19.96 12.39
C ASP A 394 27.43 -19.73 11.91
N MET A 395 28.10 -18.69 12.39
CA MET A 395 29.49 -18.40 12.02
C MET A 395 30.49 -19.30 12.75
N SER A 396 31.55 -19.69 12.05
CA SER A 396 32.62 -20.48 12.64
C SER A 396 33.38 -19.70 13.74
N PRO A 397 33.97 -20.39 14.74
CA PRO A 397 34.76 -19.73 15.79
C PRO A 397 35.91 -18.87 15.24
N ALA A 398 36.53 -19.30 14.14
CA ALA A 398 37.62 -18.55 13.50
C ALA A 398 37.14 -17.19 12.95
N VAL A 399 35.97 -17.17 12.32
CA VAL A 399 35.33 -15.93 11.83
C VAL A 399 34.98 -15.01 13.01
N LYS A 400 34.39 -15.54 14.08
CA LYS A 400 34.04 -14.75 15.28
C LYS A 400 35.27 -14.14 15.96
N ILE A 401 36.35 -14.90 16.13
CA ILE A 401 37.61 -14.40 16.69
C ILE A 401 38.18 -13.28 15.81
N THR A 402 38.17 -13.46 14.49
CA THR A 402 38.66 -12.46 13.54
C THR A 402 37.82 -11.18 13.59
N CYS A 403 36.49 -11.29 13.58
CA CYS A 403 35.59 -10.14 13.70
C CYS A 403 35.82 -9.38 15.00
N ASN A 404 35.88 -10.07 16.15
CA ASN A 404 36.15 -9.45 17.45
C ASN A 404 37.52 -8.77 17.53
N ARG A 405 38.54 -9.32 16.85
CA ARG A 405 39.86 -8.69 16.73
C ARG A 405 39.78 -7.41 15.91
N LEU A 406 39.07 -7.43 14.78
CA LEU A 406 38.92 -6.29 13.88
C LEU A 406 38.05 -5.18 14.49
N LEU A 407 36.96 -5.52 15.17
CA LEU A 407 36.12 -4.58 15.93
C LEU A 407 36.96 -3.82 16.98
N LYS A 408 37.79 -4.54 17.74
CA LYS A 408 38.71 -3.90 18.70
C LYS A 408 39.76 -3.02 18.03
N GLN A 409 40.24 -3.40 16.83
CA GLN A 409 41.21 -2.60 16.08
C GLN A 409 40.62 -1.26 15.60
N ILE A 410 39.34 -1.22 15.28
CA ILE A 410 38.63 0.01 14.90
C ILE A 410 38.09 0.80 16.11
N GLY A 411 38.36 0.34 17.34
CA GLY A 411 38.01 1.03 18.58
C GLY A 411 36.65 0.66 19.18
N LEU A 412 35.99 -0.40 18.70
CA LEU A 412 34.71 -0.88 19.21
C LEU A 412 34.89 -2.03 20.20
N ASP A 413 34.16 -1.97 21.32
CA ASP A 413 34.08 -3.08 22.27
C ASP A 413 32.93 -4.03 21.87
N PRO A 414 33.22 -5.29 21.50
CA PRO A 414 32.17 -6.26 21.15
C PRO A 414 31.15 -6.52 22.25
N SER A 415 31.49 -6.24 23.52
CA SER A 415 30.59 -6.43 24.67
C SER A 415 29.56 -5.32 24.85
N ALA A 416 29.78 -4.14 24.25
CA ALA A 416 28.87 -3.00 24.30
C ALA A 416 27.80 -3.03 23.17
N ILE A 417 27.92 -3.97 22.23
CA ILE A 417 27.02 -4.11 21.08
C ILE A 417 25.76 -4.87 21.51
N THR A 418 24.59 -4.25 21.31
CA THR A 418 23.28 -4.79 21.69
C THR A 418 22.93 -6.03 20.86
N ALA A 419 22.22 -7.00 21.43
CA ALA A 419 21.90 -8.25 20.75
C ALA A 419 20.71 -8.16 19.79
N SER A 420 19.78 -7.21 20.01
CA SER A 420 18.56 -6.99 19.22
C SER A 420 18.85 -6.33 17.87
N ASP A 421 19.73 -5.33 17.86
CA ASP A 421 20.22 -4.66 16.65
C ASP A 421 21.74 -4.51 16.73
N ARG A 422 22.47 -5.45 16.12
CA ARG A 422 23.95 -5.46 16.16
C ARG A 422 24.53 -4.55 15.10
N PHE A 423 23.92 -4.51 13.92
CA PHE A 423 24.35 -3.65 12.83
C PHE A 423 24.22 -2.18 13.25
N GLY A 424 23.03 -1.70 13.61
CA GLY A 424 22.81 -0.29 13.94
C GLY A 424 23.54 0.17 15.20
N SER A 425 23.52 -0.63 16.28
CA SER A 425 24.27 -0.27 17.51
C SER A 425 25.78 -0.15 17.31
N SER A 426 26.39 -0.96 16.43
CA SER A 426 27.82 -0.85 16.11
C SER A 426 28.14 0.30 15.16
N VAL A 427 27.25 0.58 14.19
CA VAL A 427 27.32 1.78 13.34
C VAL A 427 27.28 3.03 14.21
N ARG A 428 26.31 3.12 15.13
CA ARG A 428 26.19 4.22 16.11
C ARG A 428 27.47 4.38 16.92
N ALA A 429 27.97 3.29 17.52
CA ALA A 429 29.19 3.33 18.34
C ALA A 429 30.41 3.79 17.53
N TRP A 430 30.50 3.40 16.25
CA TRP A 430 31.57 3.83 15.36
C TRP A 430 31.43 5.33 15.01
N LEU A 431 30.22 5.78 14.67
CA LEU A 431 29.90 7.18 14.35
C LEU A 431 30.27 8.10 15.51
N ILE A 432 29.90 7.74 16.75
CA ILE A 432 30.25 8.49 17.95
C ILE A 432 31.76 8.46 18.21
N GLY A 433 32.40 7.31 18.03
CA GLY A 433 33.86 7.17 18.15
C GLY A 433 34.65 7.99 17.13
N ALA A 434 34.06 8.31 15.97
CA ALA A 434 34.66 9.10 14.91
C ALA A 434 34.57 10.63 15.13
N VAL A 435 33.69 11.09 16.03
CA VAL A 435 33.45 12.52 16.30
C VAL A 435 34.73 13.32 16.58
N PRO A 436 35.66 12.89 17.47
CA PRO A 436 36.86 13.68 17.76
C PRO A 436 37.75 13.89 16.53
N GLU A 437 37.85 12.88 15.66
CA GLU A 437 38.65 12.96 14.44
C GLU A 437 37.98 13.89 13.40
N LEU A 438 36.66 13.74 13.19
CA LEU A 438 35.88 14.59 12.28
C LEU A 438 35.91 16.07 12.74
N LEU A 439 35.82 16.31 14.04
CA LEU A 439 35.95 17.65 14.62
C LEU A 439 37.34 18.24 14.39
N SER A 440 38.42 17.46 14.56
CA SER A 440 39.79 17.95 14.36
C SER A 440 40.09 18.44 12.93
N ARG A 441 39.31 17.97 11.95
CA ARG A 441 39.48 18.27 10.52
C ARG A 441 38.56 19.38 10.02
N LEU A 442 37.56 19.77 10.82
CA LEU A 442 36.54 20.74 10.45
C LEU A 442 37.11 22.11 10.05
N ALA A 443 38.26 22.52 10.60
CA ALA A 443 38.93 23.78 10.26
C ALA A 443 39.95 23.68 9.11
N SER A 444 40.39 22.47 8.75
CA SER A 444 41.54 22.26 7.87
C SER A 444 41.18 21.65 6.52
N ASP A 445 39.98 21.08 6.38
CA ASP A 445 39.54 20.36 5.19
C ASP A 445 38.19 20.87 4.69
N ASP A 446 38.16 21.33 3.44
CA ASP A 446 36.94 21.78 2.76
C ASP A 446 35.91 20.64 2.61
N GLN A 447 36.35 19.37 2.66
CA GLN A 447 35.46 18.20 2.64
C GLN A 447 34.92 17.80 4.01
N ALA A 448 35.41 18.38 5.11
CA ALA A 448 34.96 18.01 6.45
C ALA A 448 33.46 18.24 6.65
N LEU A 449 32.91 19.32 6.09
CA LEU A 449 31.47 19.60 6.12
C LEU A 449 30.66 18.53 5.38
N MET A 450 31.16 18.03 4.26
CA MET A 450 30.51 16.96 3.49
C MET A 450 30.49 15.64 4.28
N ASN A 451 31.56 15.35 5.02
CA ASN A 451 31.61 14.17 5.90
C ASN A 451 30.64 14.30 7.08
N TRP A 452 30.43 15.51 7.61
CA TRP A 452 29.43 15.76 8.64
C TRP A 452 27.99 15.64 8.12
N GLU A 453 27.69 16.07 6.90
CA GLU A 453 26.37 15.81 6.27
C GLU A 453 26.11 14.32 6.13
N THR A 454 27.09 13.55 5.65
CA THR A 454 26.98 12.10 5.57
C THR A 454 26.81 11.47 6.96
N TRP A 455 27.53 11.98 7.97
CA TRP A 455 27.40 11.53 9.35
C TRP A 455 25.97 11.74 9.87
N LEU A 456 25.39 12.92 9.67
CA LEU A 456 24.03 13.25 10.14
C LEU A 456 22.96 12.37 9.47
N HIS A 457 23.01 12.23 8.14
CA HIS A 457 22.03 11.43 7.42
C HIS A 457 22.12 9.94 7.78
N VAL A 458 23.33 9.39 7.85
CA VAL A 458 23.50 7.97 8.24
C VAL A 458 23.14 7.74 9.72
N HIS A 459 23.35 8.73 10.59
CA HIS A 459 22.93 8.66 11.98
C HIS A 459 21.41 8.66 12.10
N GLU A 460 20.71 9.50 11.33
CA GLU A 460 19.24 9.54 11.25
C GLU A 460 18.63 8.26 10.66
N ASP A 461 19.24 7.68 9.64
CA ASP A 461 18.72 6.48 8.97
C ASP A 461 18.87 5.19 9.81
N VAL A 462 19.80 5.15 10.77
CA VAL A 462 20.23 3.92 11.45
C VAL A 462 19.97 3.91 12.96
N VAL A 463 19.94 5.07 13.60
CA VAL A 463 19.79 5.17 15.06
C VAL A 463 18.33 5.37 15.42
N ASP A 464 17.84 4.60 16.38
CA ASP A 464 16.51 4.78 16.95
C ASP A 464 16.28 6.25 17.35
N GLU A 465 15.11 6.78 17.01
CA GLU A 465 14.73 8.18 17.24
C GLU A 465 14.95 8.61 18.70
N GLU A 466 14.74 7.68 19.65
CA GLU A 466 14.96 7.90 21.08
C GLU A 466 16.42 8.25 21.45
N LEU A 467 17.40 7.75 20.70
CA LEU A 467 18.83 7.93 21.01
C LEU A 467 19.48 9.02 20.15
N LEU A 468 18.79 9.44 19.09
CA LEU A 468 19.24 10.40 18.10
C LEU A 468 19.62 11.75 18.74
N ASP A 469 18.70 12.33 19.52
CA ASP A 469 18.90 13.64 20.15
C ASP A 469 19.99 13.61 21.23
N LEU A 470 20.07 12.51 21.99
CA LEU A 470 21.11 12.33 23.00
C LEU A 470 22.50 12.29 22.36
N ASP A 471 22.64 11.60 21.23
CA ASP A 471 23.89 11.52 20.49
C ASP A 471 24.27 12.87 19.88
N ARG A 472 23.31 13.60 19.30
CA ARG A 472 23.53 14.97 18.81
C ARG A 472 23.98 15.91 19.93
N ALA A 473 23.38 15.83 21.12
CA ALA A 473 23.80 16.58 22.30
C ALA A 473 25.24 16.25 22.73
N ARG A 474 25.66 14.99 22.65
CA ARG A 474 27.06 14.59 22.89
C ARG A 474 28.03 15.16 21.87
N VAL A 475 27.63 15.23 20.59
CA VAL A 475 28.43 15.91 19.56
C VAL A 475 28.55 17.40 19.88
N VAL A 476 27.47 18.04 20.34
CA VAL A 476 27.51 19.43 20.82
C VAL A 476 28.51 19.58 21.97
N GLY A 477 28.48 18.70 22.97
CA GLY A 477 29.46 18.70 24.06
C GLY A 477 30.90 18.58 23.57
N ALA A 478 31.18 17.62 22.68
CA ALA A 478 32.51 17.44 22.08
C ALA A 478 32.97 18.66 21.26
N LEU A 479 32.03 19.33 20.58
CA LEU A 479 32.30 20.55 19.82
C LEU A 479 32.61 21.74 20.73
N LEU A 480 31.91 21.88 21.87
CA LEU A 480 32.18 22.92 22.87
C LEU A 480 33.54 22.73 23.56
N GLY A 481 33.95 21.48 23.78
CA GLY A 481 35.26 21.12 24.34
C GLY A 481 36.42 21.27 23.34
N SER A 482 36.11 21.50 22.06
CA SER A 482 37.13 21.73 21.04
C SER A 482 37.78 23.12 21.18
N SER A 483 38.99 23.28 20.63
CA SER A 483 39.72 24.57 20.68
C SER A 483 39.18 25.66 19.72
N TYR A 484 38.00 25.45 19.13
CA TYR A 484 37.40 26.39 18.17
C TYR A 484 36.80 27.61 18.86
N ASN A 485 36.97 28.78 18.24
CA ASN A 485 36.33 29.99 18.71
C ASN A 485 34.95 30.15 18.06
N LEU A 486 33.92 29.64 18.75
CA LEU A 486 32.53 29.61 18.28
C LEU A 486 31.87 30.99 18.16
N SER A 487 32.46 32.03 18.77
CA SER A 487 31.97 33.42 18.68
C SER A 487 32.24 34.09 17.34
N ARG A 488 33.01 33.44 16.44
CA ARG A 488 33.37 33.95 15.12
C ARG A 488 32.79 33.04 14.02
N ASP A 489 32.66 33.59 12.82
CA ASP A 489 32.32 32.82 11.63
C ASP A 489 33.33 31.69 11.42
N HIS A 490 32.88 30.46 11.63
CA HIS A 490 33.67 29.24 11.48
C HIS A 490 32.75 28.06 11.14
N PRO A 491 33.19 27.06 10.35
CA PRO A 491 32.42 25.85 10.07
C PRO A 491 31.91 25.11 11.32
N ALA A 492 32.63 25.22 12.43
CA ALA A 492 32.22 24.74 13.75
C ALA A 492 30.93 25.40 14.26
N THR A 493 30.78 26.70 14.06
CA THR A 493 29.58 27.45 14.44
C THR A 493 28.39 27.08 13.55
N ASP A 494 28.64 26.79 12.27
CA ASP A 494 27.62 26.31 11.34
C ASP A 494 27.13 24.89 11.73
N LEU A 495 28.05 23.98 12.09
CA LEU A 495 27.72 22.64 12.60
C LEU A 495 26.95 22.70 13.93
N LEU A 496 27.36 23.57 14.87
CA LEU A 496 26.64 23.78 16.13
C LEU A 496 25.19 24.21 15.89
N GLY A 497 24.98 25.19 15.00
CA GLY A 497 23.65 25.65 14.66
C GLY A 497 22.79 24.58 13.98
N ARG A 498 23.40 23.74 13.13
CA ARG A 498 22.70 22.62 12.51
C ARG A 498 22.23 21.61 13.57
N LEU A 499 23.12 21.17 14.46
CA LEU A 499 22.80 20.19 15.51
C LEU A 499 21.71 20.71 16.46
N LEU A 500 21.80 21.97 16.90
CA LEU A 500 20.81 22.55 17.82
C LEU A 500 19.42 22.72 17.21
N ASN A 501 19.31 22.88 15.90
CA ASN A 501 18.02 22.97 15.21
C ASN A 501 17.39 21.59 14.93
N GLU A 502 18.17 20.51 15.04
CA GLU A 502 17.67 19.14 14.82
C GLU A 502 17.34 18.44 16.14
N ILE A 503 17.81 18.93 17.29
CA ILE A 503 17.49 18.37 18.60
C ILE A 503 16.09 18.84 19.03
N SER A 504 15.21 17.91 19.37
CA SER A 504 13.94 18.25 20.01
C SER A 504 14.14 18.52 21.50
N PHE A 505 13.79 19.73 21.95
CA PHE A 505 13.87 20.15 23.36
C PHE A 505 12.50 20.17 24.05
N ASP A 506 11.48 19.57 23.43
CA ASP A 506 10.07 19.59 23.88
C ASP A 506 9.77 18.58 25.01
N GLY A 507 10.71 17.70 25.33
CA GLY A 507 10.57 16.69 26.38
C GLY A 507 9.59 15.57 26.04
N THR A 508 9.15 15.42 24.78
CA THR A 508 8.17 14.38 24.39
C THR A 508 8.82 13.01 24.19
N SER A 509 10.12 12.94 23.93
CA SER A 509 10.83 11.68 23.74
C SER A 509 10.98 10.91 25.06
N SER A 510 10.92 9.58 24.99
CA SER A 510 11.17 8.68 26.12
C SER A 510 12.57 8.89 26.75
N SER A 511 13.54 9.38 25.96
CA SER A 511 14.87 9.78 26.40
C SER A 511 14.97 11.21 26.92
N GLY A 512 13.88 11.98 26.96
CA GLY A 512 13.88 13.41 27.30
C GLY A 512 14.52 13.73 28.65
N GLN A 513 14.37 12.84 29.65
CA GLN A 513 15.06 12.99 30.95
C GLN A 513 16.57 12.80 30.83
N THR A 514 17.02 11.84 30.03
CA THR A 514 18.46 11.59 29.81
C THR A 514 19.08 12.72 29.02
N LEU A 515 18.37 13.26 28.03
CA LEU A 515 18.78 14.43 27.26
C LEU A 515 18.88 15.68 28.14
N ARG A 516 17.88 15.92 29.01
CA ARG A 516 17.91 17.01 30.01
C ARG A 516 19.15 16.92 30.88
N ASP A 517 19.42 15.74 31.42
CA ASP A 517 20.54 15.52 32.32
C ASP A 517 21.88 15.71 31.56
N GLU A 518 21.99 15.26 30.30
CA GLU A 518 23.17 15.48 29.45
C GLU A 518 23.38 16.96 29.09
N VAL A 519 22.32 17.72 28.80
CA VAL A 519 22.45 19.16 28.53
C VAL A 519 22.81 19.93 29.80
N ALA A 520 22.27 19.53 30.95
CA ALA A 520 22.62 20.13 32.23
C ALA A 520 24.09 19.89 32.61
N THR A 521 24.64 18.69 32.33
CA THR A 521 26.06 18.39 32.63
C THR A 521 27.03 19.24 31.82
N LEU A 522 26.65 19.72 30.63
CA LEU A 522 27.47 20.67 29.86
C LEU A 522 27.74 21.96 30.65
N PHE A 523 26.77 22.45 31.42
CA PHE A 523 26.99 23.66 32.22
C PHE A 523 27.86 23.37 33.45
N ASP A 524 27.81 22.14 33.99
CA ASP A 524 28.61 21.70 35.13
C ASP A 524 30.05 21.27 34.78
N ASP A 525 30.44 21.30 33.50
CA ASP A 525 31.79 20.92 33.06
C ASP A 525 32.80 22.09 33.20
N ASP A 526 33.87 21.87 33.96
CA ASP A 526 34.96 22.83 34.20
C ASP A 526 35.93 22.92 32.99
N ASP A 527 35.96 21.88 32.15
CA ASP A 527 36.82 21.86 30.96
C ASP A 527 36.26 22.74 29.82
N LEU A 528 34.98 23.13 29.88
CA LEU A 528 34.34 23.96 28.86
C LEU A 528 34.59 25.46 29.08
N SER A 529 34.99 26.14 28.00
CA SER A 529 35.26 27.58 28.03
C SER A 529 33.98 28.40 28.24
N GLY A 530 34.05 29.46 29.06
CA GLY A 530 32.88 30.32 29.32
C GLY A 530 32.34 30.99 28.05
N GLY A 531 33.22 31.31 27.09
CA GLY A 531 32.81 31.82 25.78
C GLY A 531 32.02 30.80 24.94
N ALA A 532 32.33 29.50 25.02
CA ALA A 532 31.57 28.46 24.32
C ALA A 532 30.18 28.26 24.95
N LEU A 533 30.09 28.29 26.29
CA LEU A 533 28.81 28.21 27.01
C LEU A 533 27.94 29.45 26.82
N TRP A 534 28.54 30.64 26.70
CA TRP A 534 27.82 31.86 26.32
C TRP A 534 27.20 31.75 24.92
N VAL A 535 27.94 31.19 23.95
CA VAL A 535 27.40 30.92 22.60
C VAL A 535 26.28 29.90 22.67
N LEU A 536 26.47 28.75 23.34
CA LEU A 536 25.43 27.71 23.48
C LEU A 536 24.14 28.28 24.09
N SER A 537 24.23 28.94 25.25
CA SER A 537 23.06 29.49 25.94
C SER A 537 22.37 30.61 25.16
N SER A 538 23.12 31.41 24.39
CA SER A 538 22.54 32.38 23.46
C SER A 538 21.75 31.70 22.34
N LEU A 539 22.27 30.61 21.77
CA LEU A 539 21.63 29.87 20.69
C LEU A 539 20.38 29.11 21.15
N LEU A 540 20.43 28.50 22.33
CA LEU A 540 19.25 27.88 22.94
C LEU A 540 18.14 28.91 23.18
N ALA A 541 18.48 30.11 23.65
CA ALA A 541 17.50 31.19 23.86
C ALA A 541 16.89 31.75 22.55
N GLU A 542 17.55 31.57 21.41
CA GLU A 542 17.03 31.97 20.09
C GLU A 542 16.33 30.82 19.34
N SER A 543 16.46 29.57 19.80
CA SER A 543 15.86 28.40 19.15
C SER A 543 14.36 28.32 19.38
N ALA A 544 13.61 27.98 18.32
CA ALA A 544 12.17 27.75 18.42
C ALA A 544 11.85 26.46 19.20
N GLU A 545 12.70 25.44 19.05
CA GLU A 545 12.54 24.13 19.71
C GLU A 545 12.76 24.22 21.23
N ALA A 546 13.65 25.12 21.67
CA ALA A 546 13.94 25.37 23.09
C ALA A 546 13.18 26.59 23.63
N SER A 547 11.89 26.75 23.31
CA SER A 547 11.09 27.92 23.69
C SER A 547 11.00 28.19 25.21
N TRP A 548 11.25 27.17 26.04
CA TRP A 548 11.34 27.28 27.50
C TRP A 548 12.65 27.90 27.98
N PHE A 549 13.70 27.94 27.16
CA PHE A 549 15.00 28.53 27.47
C PHE A 549 14.94 30.04 27.22
N THR A 550 14.87 30.84 28.29
CA THR A 550 14.65 32.28 28.18
C THR A 550 15.94 33.10 28.12
N GLN A 551 15.86 34.37 27.72
CA GLN A 551 17.03 35.28 27.71
C GLN A 551 17.69 35.47 29.08
N GLN A 552 16.99 35.18 30.19
CA GLN A 552 17.54 35.25 31.55
C GLN A 552 18.47 34.07 31.85
N MET A 553 18.41 33.01 31.05
CA MET A 553 19.22 31.79 31.16
C MET A 553 20.52 31.87 30.32
N ILE A 554 20.81 33.04 29.74
CA ILE A 554 22.06 33.27 28.99
C ILE A 554 23.21 33.49 29.97
N LEU A 555 24.24 32.67 29.82
CA LEU A 555 25.41 32.69 30.70
C LEU A 555 26.46 33.72 30.21
N PRO A 556 26.98 34.63 31.06
CA PRO A 556 28.12 35.49 30.69
C PRO A 556 29.37 34.71 30.28
N ASP A 557 30.23 35.31 29.45
CA ASP A 557 31.50 34.70 29.00
C ASP A 557 32.51 34.50 30.14
N ASP A 558 32.40 35.30 31.20
CA ASP A 558 33.21 35.26 32.43
C ASP A 558 32.51 34.58 33.61
N ALA A 559 31.42 33.86 33.36
CA ALA A 559 30.61 33.26 34.43
C ALA A 559 31.41 32.28 35.30
N SER A 560 31.22 32.44 36.61
CA SER A 560 31.81 31.58 37.64
C SER A 560 31.18 30.18 37.65
N MET A 561 31.91 29.20 38.21
CA MET A 561 31.41 27.84 38.37
C MET A 561 30.10 27.76 39.17
N GLN A 562 29.91 28.68 40.13
CA GLN A 562 28.66 28.76 40.89
C GLN A 562 27.48 29.18 40.02
N GLN A 563 27.66 30.19 39.15
CA GLN A 563 26.61 30.65 38.22
C GLN A 563 26.26 29.58 37.19
N ARG A 564 27.26 28.79 36.76
CA ARG A 564 27.07 27.64 35.88
C ARG A 564 26.20 26.56 36.53
N GLN A 565 26.48 26.19 37.78
CA GLN A 565 25.69 25.22 38.54
C GLN A 565 24.26 25.71 38.80
N GLU A 566 24.10 27.00 39.11
CA GLU A 566 22.78 27.62 39.24
C GLU A 566 21.99 27.53 37.93
N LEU A 567 22.63 27.76 36.78
CA LEU A 567 22.01 27.58 35.46
C LEU A 567 21.70 26.11 35.15
N ALA A 568 22.59 25.17 35.47
CA ALA A 568 22.34 23.73 35.28
C ALA A 568 21.09 23.27 36.06
N MET A 569 20.93 23.74 37.30
CA MET A 569 19.73 23.51 38.10
C MET A 569 18.48 24.15 37.48
N LEU A 570 18.59 25.37 36.96
CA LEU A 570 17.48 26.05 36.29
C LEU A 570 17.07 25.32 35.01
N VAL A 571 18.03 24.80 34.24
CA VAL A 571 17.77 23.96 33.05
C VAL A 571 16.99 22.71 33.45
N GLN A 572 17.40 22.01 34.52
CA GLN A 572 16.67 20.84 35.01
C GLN A 572 15.24 21.16 35.46
N GLN A 573 15.01 22.36 36.01
CA GLN A 573 13.70 22.79 36.52
C GLN A 573 12.77 23.36 35.43
N ALA A 574 13.34 24.02 34.42
CA ALA A 574 12.60 24.65 33.34
C ALA A 574 12.33 23.70 32.17
N TRP A 575 13.02 22.55 32.13
CA TRP A 575 12.82 21.53 31.11
C TRP A 575 11.35 21.09 31.08
N PRO A 576 10.72 20.99 29.90
CA PRO A 576 9.34 20.51 29.81
C PRO A 576 9.25 19.10 30.38
N ASP A 577 8.37 18.91 31.37
CA ASP A 577 8.01 17.55 31.77
C ASP A 577 7.29 16.90 30.57
N VAL A 578 7.53 15.59 30.38
CA VAL A 578 6.68 14.76 29.52
C VAL A 578 5.27 15.03 30.00
N VAL A 579 4.49 15.79 29.22
CA VAL A 579 3.06 15.79 29.43
C VAL A 579 2.65 14.40 29.00
N GLU A 580 2.68 13.45 29.94
CA GLU A 580 1.78 12.32 29.90
C GLU A 580 0.42 12.97 29.74
N LEU A 581 -0.05 13.04 28.49
CA LEU A 581 -1.37 13.52 28.16
C LEU A 581 -2.28 12.78 29.15
N PRO A 582 -3.03 13.52 29.99
CA PRO A 582 -3.84 12.88 31.02
C PRO A 582 -4.71 11.85 30.32
N ASP A 583 -4.51 10.57 30.65
CA ASP A 583 -5.22 9.37 30.21
C ASP A 583 -6.57 9.67 29.54
N LEU A 584 -6.55 10.12 28.29
CA LEU A 584 -7.69 10.03 27.38
C LEU A 584 -7.59 8.64 26.76
N ARG A 585 -7.68 7.64 27.64
CA ARG A 585 -7.86 6.23 27.34
C ARG A 585 -9.24 6.08 26.69
N THR A 586 -9.28 6.31 25.38
CA THR A 586 -10.42 5.99 24.50
C THR A 586 -10.06 4.82 23.58
N GLY A 587 -9.22 3.91 24.07
CA GLY A 587 -9.03 2.60 23.45
C GLY A 587 -10.22 1.69 23.71
N ILE A 588 -10.43 0.71 22.84
CA ILE A 588 -11.41 -0.35 23.08
C ILE A 588 -10.76 -1.34 24.05
N GLU A 589 -11.30 -1.48 25.25
CA GLU A 589 -10.82 -2.48 26.22
C GLU A 589 -11.03 -3.88 25.67
N VAL A 590 -9.97 -4.69 25.66
CA VAL A 590 -9.97 -6.07 25.18
C VAL A 590 -9.31 -6.96 26.21
N ASP A 591 -9.84 -8.18 26.37
CA ASP A 591 -9.24 -9.20 27.21
C ASP A 591 -7.74 -9.44 26.87
N PRO A 592 -6.83 -9.37 27.86
CA PRO A 592 -5.39 -9.51 27.63
C PRO A 592 -4.96 -10.84 27.02
N TRP A 593 -5.70 -11.92 27.28
CA TRP A 593 -5.40 -13.23 26.71
C TRP A 593 -5.83 -13.30 25.25
N MET A 594 -7.02 -12.80 24.93
CA MET A 594 -7.52 -12.74 23.55
C MET A 594 -6.66 -11.83 22.67
N TYR A 595 -6.23 -10.67 23.17
CA TYR A 595 -5.32 -9.77 22.45
C TYR A 595 -3.97 -10.44 22.15
N ARG A 596 -3.39 -11.16 23.12
CA ARG A 596 -2.13 -11.90 22.90
C ARG A 596 -2.29 -12.97 21.83
N ARG A 597 -3.35 -13.79 21.87
CA ARG A 597 -3.62 -14.82 20.85
C ARG A 597 -3.76 -14.21 19.46
N TRP A 598 -4.52 -13.12 19.36
CA TRP A 598 -4.69 -12.39 18.12
C TRP A 598 -3.37 -11.85 17.56
N ARG A 599 -2.54 -11.21 18.41
CA ARG A 599 -1.23 -10.68 18.03
C ARG A 599 -0.27 -11.78 17.62
N ASP A 600 -0.17 -12.85 18.42
CA ASP A 600 0.72 -13.99 18.14
C ASP A 600 0.33 -14.66 16.80
N ALA A 601 -0.96 -14.75 16.48
CA ALA A 601 -1.42 -15.24 15.18
C ALA A 601 -1.00 -14.33 14.02
N LEU A 602 -1.12 -13.01 14.18
CA LEU A 602 -0.66 -12.03 13.19
C LEU A 602 0.86 -12.13 12.96
N ASP A 603 1.65 -12.19 14.04
CA ASP A 603 3.11 -12.30 13.98
C ASP A 603 3.56 -13.59 13.25
N VAL A 604 2.88 -14.72 13.51
CA VAL A 604 3.17 -15.99 12.83
C VAL A 604 2.85 -15.91 11.33
N ILE A 605 1.75 -15.25 10.96
CA ILE A 605 1.37 -15.05 9.55
C ILE A 605 2.36 -14.13 8.84
N ASP A 606 2.80 -13.06 9.51
CA ASP A 606 3.78 -12.09 9.00
C ASP A 606 5.15 -12.73 8.77
N ALA A 607 5.57 -13.62 9.67
CA ALA A 607 6.79 -14.42 9.49
C ALA A 607 6.70 -15.42 8.33
N THR A 608 5.48 -15.79 7.92
CA THR A 608 5.24 -16.79 6.86
C THR A 608 5.06 -16.12 5.50
N ASN A 609 6.16 -15.79 4.82
CA ASN A 609 6.08 -15.26 3.45
C ASN A 609 6.07 -16.39 2.40
N PRO A 610 4.96 -16.60 1.65
CA PRO A 610 4.89 -17.65 0.64
C PRO A 610 5.86 -17.37 -0.53
N ALA A 611 6.54 -18.42 -0.99
CA ALA A 611 7.50 -18.29 -2.09
C ALA A 611 6.84 -17.76 -3.38
N LEU A 612 7.59 -16.95 -4.14
CA LEU A 612 7.19 -16.41 -5.45
C LEU A 612 6.62 -17.52 -6.36
N GLY A 613 5.34 -17.38 -6.74
CA GLY A 613 4.67 -18.21 -7.74
C GLY A 613 3.70 -19.29 -7.23
N GLN A 614 3.52 -19.44 -5.91
CA GLN A 614 2.53 -20.37 -5.33
C GLN A 614 1.19 -19.66 -5.06
N LEU A 615 0.28 -19.73 -6.04
CA LEU A 615 -1.02 -19.05 -6.01
C LEU A 615 -1.92 -19.51 -4.85
N ASP A 616 -1.94 -20.82 -4.58
CA ASP A 616 -2.66 -21.45 -3.47
C ASP A 616 -2.14 -20.98 -2.11
N ALA A 617 -0.81 -20.97 -1.91
CA ALA A 617 -0.19 -20.50 -0.68
C ALA A 617 -0.52 -19.01 -0.40
N LYS A 618 -0.52 -18.16 -1.43
CA LYS A 618 -0.91 -16.74 -1.31
C LYS A 618 -2.39 -16.57 -0.98
N MET A 619 -3.29 -17.35 -1.61
CA MET A 619 -4.72 -17.31 -1.27
C MET A 619 -4.99 -17.79 0.16
N HIS A 620 -4.25 -18.79 0.66
CA HIS A 620 -4.31 -19.20 2.05
C HIS A 620 -3.84 -18.10 3.00
N GLN A 621 -2.74 -17.43 2.68
CA GLN A 621 -2.25 -16.32 3.48
C GLN A 621 -3.27 -15.17 3.51
N LEU A 622 -3.86 -14.80 2.37
CA LEU A 622 -4.91 -13.79 2.30
C LEU A 622 -6.13 -14.16 3.15
N LEU A 623 -6.57 -15.41 3.12
CA LEU A 623 -7.66 -15.89 3.96
C LEU A 623 -7.30 -15.80 5.45
N ARG A 624 -6.10 -16.23 5.85
CA ARG A 624 -5.62 -16.16 7.24
C ARG A 624 -5.62 -14.72 7.75
N LEU A 625 -5.09 -13.78 6.96
CA LEU A 625 -5.13 -12.35 7.28
C LEU A 625 -6.56 -11.81 7.39
N SER A 626 -7.45 -12.19 6.47
CA SER A 626 -8.87 -11.80 6.56
C SER A 626 -9.54 -12.33 7.84
N ARG A 627 -9.18 -13.53 8.31
CA ARG A 627 -9.69 -14.09 9.58
C ARG A 627 -9.14 -13.35 10.80
N VAL A 628 -7.88 -12.90 10.77
CA VAL A 628 -7.31 -12.02 11.81
C VAL A 628 -8.08 -10.70 11.89
N VAL A 629 -8.42 -10.11 10.74
CA VAL A 629 -9.22 -8.88 10.66
C VAL A 629 -10.66 -9.12 11.13
N GLU A 630 -11.24 -10.28 10.82
CA GLU A 630 -12.57 -10.69 11.32
C GLU A 630 -12.59 -10.84 12.84
N ALA A 631 -11.61 -11.55 13.42
CA ALA A 631 -11.48 -11.68 14.87
C ALA A 631 -11.33 -10.30 15.54
N ALA A 632 -10.46 -9.44 15.01
CA ALA A 632 -10.32 -8.07 15.50
C ALA A 632 -11.66 -7.31 15.47
N ARG A 633 -12.49 -7.53 14.44
CA ARG A 633 -13.78 -6.85 14.33
C ARG A 633 -14.77 -7.31 15.40
N TYR A 634 -14.79 -8.60 15.70
CA TYR A 634 -15.59 -9.15 16.80
C TYR A 634 -15.14 -8.60 18.15
N MET A 635 -13.82 -8.53 18.37
CA MET A 635 -13.24 -7.91 19.57
C MET A 635 -13.64 -6.43 19.70
N GLN A 636 -13.69 -5.67 18.60
CA GLN A 636 -14.13 -4.26 18.62
C GLN A 636 -15.61 -4.07 19.02
N HIS A 637 -16.44 -5.10 18.85
CA HIS A 637 -17.89 -5.04 19.09
C HIS A 637 -18.33 -5.85 20.32
N ASP A 638 -17.38 -6.27 21.18
CA ASP A 638 -17.66 -7.06 22.40
C ASP A 638 -18.33 -8.42 22.09
N GLU A 639 -17.98 -9.01 20.93
CA GLU A 639 -18.45 -10.33 20.47
C GLU A 639 -17.38 -11.42 20.72
N ASP A 640 -16.87 -11.50 21.96
CA ASP A 640 -15.72 -12.31 22.36
C ASP A 640 -15.86 -13.82 22.04
N GLU A 641 -17.06 -14.38 22.16
CA GLU A 641 -17.30 -15.80 21.83
C GLU A 641 -17.03 -16.10 20.35
N LEU A 642 -17.39 -15.17 19.45
CA LEU A 642 -17.15 -15.32 18.01
C LEU A 642 -15.67 -15.05 17.66
N ALA A 643 -15.04 -14.10 18.36
CA ALA A 643 -13.61 -13.86 18.24
C ALA A 643 -12.80 -15.11 18.64
N ASP A 644 -13.16 -15.76 19.75
CA ASP A 644 -12.51 -16.98 20.23
C ASP A 644 -12.66 -18.15 19.24
N GLU A 645 -13.86 -18.35 18.67
CA GLU A 645 -14.12 -19.37 17.65
C GLU A 645 -13.22 -19.16 16.42
N VAL A 646 -13.15 -17.94 15.89
CA VAL A 646 -12.32 -17.61 14.71
C VAL A 646 -10.83 -17.78 15.01
N LEU A 647 -10.36 -17.32 16.18
CA LEU A 647 -8.95 -17.48 16.58
C LEU A 647 -8.58 -18.95 16.77
N PHE A 648 -9.48 -19.77 17.34
CA PHE A 648 -9.26 -21.20 17.49
C PHE A 648 -9.16 -21.93 16.14
N GLU A 649 -10.04 -21.60 15.19
CA GLU A 649 -9.95 -22.12 13.81
C GLU A 649 -8.63 -21.71 13.14
N LEU A 650 -8.24 -20.44 13.30
CA LEU A 650 -7.01 -19.89 12.74
C LEU A 650 -5.75 -20.57 13.31
N GLU A 651 -5.67 -20.74 14.63
CA GLU A 651 -4.54 -21.42 15.28
C GLU A 651 -4.42 -22.87 14.81
N THR A 652 -5.56 -23.57 14.67
CA THR A 652 -5.60 -24.93 14.12
C THR A 652 -5.06 -24.96 12.69
N ASP A 653 -5.36 -23.93 11.90
CA ASP A 653 -4.86 -23.76 10.53
C ASP A 653 -3.37 -23.40 10.47
N LEU A 654 -2.84 -22.70 11.47
CA LEU A 654 -1.43 -22.28 11.56
C LEU A 654 -0.51 -23.40 12.06
N MET A 655 -1.00 -24.32 12.89
CA MET A 655 -0.21 -25.47 13.38
C MET A 655 0.10 -26.55 12.33
N LEU A 656 -0.43 -26.41 11.10
CA LEU A 656 -0.20 -27.36 10.03
C LEU A 656 1.06 -27.01 9.20
N PRO A 657 1.95 -27.99 8.92
CA PRO A 657 3.16 -27.73 8.16
C PRO A 657 2.85 -27.30 6.72
N VAL A 658 3.40 -26.14 6.33
CA VAL A 658 3.37 -25.59 4.97
C VAL A 658 3.98 -26.61 4.01
N GLY A 659 3.18 -27.15 3.08
CA GLY A 659 3.62 -28.11 2.06
C GLY A 659 3.13 -29.55 2.23
N THR A 660 2.22 -29.83 3.17
CA THR A 660 1.41 -31.06 3.08
C THR A 660 0.37 -30.89 1.98
N ASP A 661 0.36 -31.80 0.99
CA ASP A 661 -0.62 -31.86 -0.09
C ASP A 661 -2.04 -31.74 0.49
N LEU A 662 -2.66 -30.57 0.34
CA LEU A 662 -3.97 -30.23 0.89
C LEU A 662 -5.13 -30.94 0.16
N LEU A 663 -4.82 -31.86 -0.75
CA LEU A 663 -5.79 -32.82 -1.28
C LEU A 663 -6.32 -33.79 -0.21
N ASP A 664 -5.72 -33.82 0.99
CA ASP A 664 -6.00 -34.82 2.02
C ASP A 664 -6.51 -34.24 3.37
N ARG A 665 -6.96 -32.96 3.41
CA ARG A 665 -7.52 -32.41 4.65
C ARG A 665 -8.94 -32.94 4.91
N PRO A 666 -9.22 -33.57 6.07
CA PRO A 666 -10.57 -33.89 6.50
C PRO A 666 -11.29 -32.61 6.93
N VAL A 667 -12.43 -32.33 6.31
CA VAL A 667 -13.38 -31.32 6.82
C VAL A 667 -13.86 -31.81 8.19
N SER A 668 -13.64 -31.02 9.25
CA SER A 668 -14.20 -31.26 10.58
C SER A 668 -15.71 -31.11 10.55
N SER A 669 -16.37 -32.15 10.07
CA SER A 669 -17.72 -32.52 10.45
C SER A 669 -17.65 -34.00 10.83
N THR A 670 -18.43 -34.42 11.80
CA THR A 670 -18.47 -35.78 12.36
C THR A 670 -18.87 -36.89 11.37
N HIS A 671 -18.91 -36.59 10.07
CA HIS A 671 -19.05 -37.51 8.95
C HIS A 671 -17.86 -37.32 8.00
N GLN A 672 -17.05 -38.36 7.78
CA GLN A 672 -15.94 -38.32 6.82
C GLN A 672 -16.50 -38.25 5.39
N VAL A 673 -16.74 -37.02 4.90
CA VAL A 673 -17.26 -36.75 3.55
C VAL A 673 -16.24 -37.22 2.50
N GLY A 674 -16.68 -37.99 1.51
CA GLY A 674 -15.89 -38.26 0.30
C GLY A 674 -14.87 -39.42 0.34
N ARG A 675 -14.64 -40.09 1.48
CA ARG A 675 -13.75 -41.27 1.52
C ARG A 675 -14.53 -42.56 1.27
N VAL A 676 -14.03 -43.39 0.36
CA VAL A 676 -14.53 -44.76 0.15
C VAL A 676 -13.97 -45.67 1.24
N GLN A 677 -14.82 -46.35 2.00
CA GLN A 677 -14.42 -47.35 2.98
C GLN A 677 -15.16 -48.66 2.73
N GLY A 678 -14.42 -49.76 2.58
CA GLY A 678 -14.97 -51.08 2.27
C GLY A 678 -14.45 -51.64 0.94
N THR A 679 -14.84 -52.87 0.64
CA THR A 679 -14.54 -53.53 -0.64
C THR A 679 -15.61 -53.10 -1.65
N ASP A 680 -15.23 -52.29 -2.66
CA ASP A 680 -16.16 -51.89 -3.73
C ASP A 680 -16.78 -53.11 -4.43
N GLY A 681 -18.09 -53.06 -4.63
CA GLY A 681 -18.88 -54.07 -5.35
C GLY A 681 -19.44 -55.18 -4.47
N GLU A 682 -19.06 -55.28 -3.20
CA GLU A 682 -19.61 -56.29 -2.29
C GLU A 682 -21.08 -56.02 -1.98
N TRP A 683 -21.44 -54.75 -1.74
CA TRP A 683 -22.83 -54.36 -1.50
C TRP A 683 -23.68 -54.47 -2.77
N ALA A 684 -23.15 -54.01 -3.91
CA ALA A 684 -23.79 -54.13 -5.22
C ALA A 684 -24.14 -55.60 -5.53
N LEU A 685 -23.20 -56.52 -5.32
CA LEU A 685 -23.41 -57.94 -5.54
C LEU A 685 -24.53 -58.51 -4.65
N GLN A 686 -24.53 -58.16 -3.35
CA GLN A 686 -25.58 -58.61 -2.42
C GLN A 686 -26.95 -58.07 -2.82
N PHE A 687 -27.02 -56.83 -3.28
CA PHE A 687 -28.25 -56.23 -3.76
C PHE A 687 -28.75 -56.88 -5.05
N GLU A 688 -27.86 -57.14 -6.01
CA GLU A 688 -28.18 -57.82 -7.27
C GLU A 688 -28.70 -59.25 -7.02
N ILE A 689 -28.08 -60.00 -6.12
CA ILE A 689 -28.56 -61.34 -5.72
C ILE A 689 -29.98 -61.26 -5.14
N ALA A 690 -30.23 -60.32 -4.22
CA ALA A 690 -31.56 -60.13 -3.65
C ALA A 690 -32.60 -59.70 -4.70
N ALA A 691 -32.18 -58.90 -5.69
CA ALA A 691 -33.04 -58.48 -6.80
C ALA A 691 -33.38 -59.64 -7.74
N ASP A 692 -32.43 -60.53 -8.03
CA ASP A 692 -32.63 -61.74 -8.84
C ASP A 692 -33.54 -62.76 -8.13
N GLU A 693 -33.42 -62.87 -6.81
CA GLU A 693 -34.28 -63.73 -5.98
C GLU A 693 -35.67 -63.13 -5.72
N GLY A 694 -35.85 -61.82 -5.99
CA GLY A 694 -37.10 -61.09 -5.80
C GLY A 694 -37.44 -60.79 -4.33
N ASP A 695 -36.45 -60.82 -3.44
CA ASP A 695 -36.61 -60.58 -2.01
C ASP A 695 -36.64 -59.08 -1.68
N MET A 696 -37.85 -58.53 -1.59
CA MET A 696 -38.09 -57.11 -1.31
C MET A 696 -37.65 -56.68 0.09
N ASP A 697 -37.80 -57.56 1.08
CA ASP A 697 -37.46 -57.24 2.47
C ASP A 697 -35.94 -57.12 2.63
N GLN A 698 -35.19 -58.00 1.96
CA GLN A 698 -33.73 -57.96 1.94
C GLN A 698 -33.19 -56.73 1.18
N MET A 699 -33.81 -56.34 0.06
CA MET A 699 -33.43 -55.13 -0.68
C MET A 699 -33.64 -53.84 0.14
N GLU A 700 -34.75 -53.73 0.87
CA GLU A 700 -34.99 -52.59 1.77
C GLU A 700 -33.99 -52.55 2.93
N TYR A 701 -33.67 -53.71 3.50
CA TYR A 701 -32.69 -53.81 4.57
C TYR A 701 -31.31 -53.32 4.13
N LEU A 702 -30.85 -53.73 2.94
CA LEU A 702 -29.56 -53.31 2.38
C LEU A 702 -29.48 -51.80 2.11
N LEU A 703 -30.57 -51.16 1.69
CA LEU A 703 -30.62 -49.70 1.54
C LEU A 703 -30.62 -48.96 2.89
N LYS A 704 -31.32 -49.50 3.90
CA LYS A 704 -31.29 -48.94 5.27
C LYS A 704 -29.92 -49.08 5.92
N GLN A 705 -29.18 -50.14 5.59
CA GLN A 705 -27.81 -50.32 6.05
C GLN A 705 -26.88 -49.20 5.55
N LEU A 706 -27.08 -48.72 4.31
CA LEU A 706 -26.31 -47.61 3.75
C LEU A 706 -26.54 -46.28 4.48
N MET A 707 -27.70 -46.07 5.09
CA MET A 707 -27.95 -44.86 5.90
C MET A 707 -27.19 -44.83 7.23
N ASN A 708 -26.69 -45.99 7.68
CA ASN A 708 -25.88 -46.11 8.90
C ASN A 708 -24.39 -46.32 8.59
N PHE A 709 -23.99 -46.14 7.33
CA PHE A 709 -22.63 -46.37 6.90
C PHE A 709 -21.71 -45.24 7.41
N SER A 710 -20.48 -45.57 7.84
CA SER A 710 -19.57 -44.57 8.42
C SER A 710 -18.87 -43.70 7.38
N SER A 711 -18.87 -44.12 6.11
CA SER A 711 -18.20 -43.42 5.02
C SER A 711 -19.15 -42.48 4.27
N GLY A 712 -18.64 -41.32 3.85
CA GLY A 712 -19.39 -40.32 3.09
C GLY A 712 -19.31 -40.51 1.56
N ASP A 713 -18.67 -41.58 1.07
CA ASP A 713 -18.72 -42.01 -0.33
C ASP A 713 -18.75 -43.54 -0.45
N LEU A 714 -19.19 -44.02 -1.63
CA LEU A 714 -19.22 -45.43 -2.01
C LEU A 714 -18.15 -45.74 -3.06
N GLY A 715 -17.83 -47.02 -3.21
CA GLY A 715 -17.00 -47.46 -4.33
C GLY A 715 -17.71 -47.26 -5.68
N PRO A 716 -16.98 -47.14 -6.80
CA PRO A 716 -17.57 -46.91 -8.12
C PRO A 716 -18.69 -47.88 -8.52
N GLN A 717 -18.56 -49.18 -8.20
CA GLN A 717 -19.57 -50.18 -8.55
C GLN A 717 -20.80 -50.05 -7.65
N ASP A 718 -20.60 -49.90 -6.34
CA ASP A 718 -21.70 -49.72 -5.38
C ASP A 718 -22.48 -48.42 -5.64
N ALA A 719 -21.76 -47.34 -5.95
CA ALA A 719 -22.35 -46.05 -6.32
C ALA A 719 -23.21 -46.15 -7.59
N GLN A 720 -22.75 -46.91 -8.60
CA GLN A 720 -23.49 -47.10 -9.84
C GLN A 720 -24.82 -47.84 -9.60
N VAL A 721 -24.81 -48.90 -8.80
CA VAL A 721 -26.02 -49.67 -8.47
C VAL A 721 -26.98 -48.83 -7.61
N LEU A 722 -26.47 -48.09 -6.61
CA LEU A 722 -27.30 -47.19 -5.79
C LEU A 722 -28.02 -46.13 -6.64
N VAL A 723 -27.29 -45.50 -7.56
CA VAL A 723 -27.85 -44.48 -8.46
C VAL A 723 -28.86 -45.07 -9.44
N GLU A 724 -28.60 -46.29 -9.96
CA GLU A 724 -29.57 -46.97 -10.81
C GLU A 724 -30.90 -47.20 -10.06
N ILE A 725 -30.84 -47.57 -8.78
CA ILE A 725 -32.03 -47.70 -7.92
C ILE A 725 -32.69 -46.32 -7.70
N ALA A 726 -31.92 -45.28 -7.43
CA ALA A 726 -32.44 -43.92 -7.22
C ALA A 726 -33.15 -43.33 -8.46
N TYR A 727 -32.78 -43.77 -9.67
CA TYR A 727 -33.40 -43.32 -10.92
C TYR A 727 -34.49 -44.25 -11.47
N ARG A 728 -34.36 -45.56 -11.26
CA ARG A 728 -35.20 -46.59 -11.93
C ARG A 728 -35.86 -47.58 -11.00
N GLY A 729 -35.55 -47.53 -9.70
CA GLY A 729 -36.12 -48.40 -8.69
C GLY A 729 -37.64 -48.32 -8.62
N ARG A 730 -38.25 -49.31 -7.97
CA ARG A 730 -39.66 -49.24 -7.56
C ARG A 730 -39.84 -48.09 -6.57
N GLU A 731 -41.00 -47.46 -6.53
CA GLU A 731 -41.25 -46.20 -5.79
C GLU A 731 -40.71 -46.22 -4.34
N GLN A 732 -40.92 -47.32 -3.61
CA GLN A 732 -40.39 -47.52 -2.25
C GLN A 732 -38.85 -47.53 -2.20
N LEU A 733 -38.20 -48.37 -3.01
CA LEU A 733 -36.74 -48.45 -3.08
C LEU A 733 -36.10 -47.17 -3.64
N GLN A 734 -36.78 -46.50 -4.56
CA GLN A 734 -36.35 -45.24 -5.15
C GLN A 734 -36.27 -44.14 -4.09
N SER A 735 -37.32 -43.98 -3.28
CA SER A 735 -37.34 -42.99 -2.20
C SER A 735 -36.27 -43.25 -1.14
N LEU A 736 -36.05 -44.52 -0.77
CA LEU A 736 -35.00 -44.92 0.16
C LEU A 736 -33.60 -44.63 -0.39
N ALA A 737 -33.34 -44.98 -1.65
CA ALA A 737 -32.06 -44.70 -2.30
C ALA A 737 -31.80 -43.19 -2.43
N GLN A 738 -32.80 -42.39 -2.80
CA GLN A 738 -32.69 -40.93 -2.85
C GLN A 738 -32.41 -40.34 -1.47
N SER A 739 -33.10 -40.82 -0.43
CA SER A 739 -32.86 -40.39 0.95
C SER A 739 -31.46 -40.76 1.46
N ALA A 740 -30.96 -41.95 1.12
CA ALA A 740 -29.62 -42.38 1.48
C ALA A 740 -28.56 -41.49 0.81
N ILE A 741 -28.77 -41.11 -0.46
CA ILE A 741 -27.88 -40.19 -1.17
C ILE A 741 -27.89 -38.81 -0.51
N LEU A 742 -29.06 -38.24 -0.21
CA LEU A 742 -29.16 -36.90 0.38
C LEU A 742 -28.59 -36.82 1.80
N LEU A 743 -28.83 -37.85 2.62
CA LEU A 743 -28.42 -37.84 4.03
C LEU A 743 -26.96 -38.23 4.24
N GLN A 744 -26.46 -39.21 3.47
CA GLN A 744 -25.17 -39.84 3.75
C GLN A 744 -24.11 -39.59 2.66
N PHE A 745 -24.52 -39.51 1.39
CA PHE A 745 -23.59 -39.49 0.25
C PHE A 745 -23.68 -38.20 -0.58
N GLN A 746 -24.20 -37.11 -0.02
CA GLN A 746 -24.36 -35.85 -0.75
C GLN A 746 -23.01 -35.32 -1.28
N GLY A 747 -21.93 -35.52 -0.51
CA GLY A 747 -20.56 -35.17 -0.87
C GLY A 747 -19.72 -36.33 -1.43
N GLY A 748 -20.34 -37.44 -1.84
CA GLY A 748 -19.62 -38.58 -2.42
C GLY A 748 -19.25 -38.35 -3.88
N GLN A 749 -17.95 -38.39 -4.20
CA GLN A 749 -17.45 -38.14 -5.56
C GLN A 749 -17.89 -39.23 -6.54
N ASN A 750 -17.80 -40.50 -6.13
CA ASN A 750 -18.21 -41.63 -6.96
C ASN A 750 -19.73 -41.63 -7.16
N VAL A 751 -20.50 -41.28 -6.13
CA VAL A 751 -21.96 -41.14 -6.21
C VAL A 751 -22.36 -39.99 -7.14
N ALA A 752 -21.71 -38.82 -7.04
CA ALA A 752 -21.98 -37.68 -7.93
C ALA A 752 -21.64 -37.99 -9.40
N MET A 753 -20.52 -38.67 -9.65
CA MET A 753 -20.17 -39.13 -10.98
C MET A 753 -21.14 -40.21 -11.51
N ALA A 754 -21.58 -41.12 -10.66
CA ALA A 754 -22.59 -42.11 -11.01
C ALA A 754 -23.94 -41.43 -11.34
N LEU A 755 -24.36 -40.42 -10.58
CA LEU A 755 -25.58 -39.62 -10.85
C LEU A 755 -25.52 -38.93 -12.20
N LEU A 756 -24.37 -38.34 -12.54
CA LEU A 756 -24.16 -37.69 -13.83
C LEU A 756 -24.17 -38.69 -14.99
N ASN A 757 -23.47 -39.83 -14.84
CA ASN A 757 -23.40 -40.89 -15.85
C ASN A 757 -24.76 -41.57 -16.05
N GLY A 758 -25.50 -41.79 -14.96
CA GLY A 758 -26.82 -42.41 -14.93
C GLY A 758 -27.95 -41.52 -15.45
N TRP A 759 -27.71 -40.20 -15.62
CA TRP A 759 -28.74 -39.24 -16.01
C TRP A 759 -29.45 -39.56 -17.33
N LYS A 760 -28.70 -40.02 -18.36
CA LYS A 760 -29.27 -40.45 -19.66
C LYS A 760 -30.36 -41.52 -19.52
N SER A 761 -30.31 -42.22 -18.40
CA SER A 761 -31.05 -43.42 -18.09
C SER A 761 -32.22 -43.13 -17.12
N ALA A 762 -32.30 -41.90 -16.59
CA ALA A 762 -33.22 -41.48 -15.54
C ALA A 762 -34.65 -41.20 -16.03
N ARG A 763 -35.64 -41.46 -15.18
CA ARG A 763 -37.04 -41.14 -15.46
C ARG A 763 -37.32 -39.66 -15.18
N ARG A 764 -37.94 -38.98 -16.15
CA ARG A 764 -38.38 -37.58 -16.03
C ARG A 764 -39.66 -37.49 -15.20
N THR A 765 -39.51 -37.37 -13.89
CA THR A 765 -40.62 -37.20 -12.95
C THR A 765 -40.38 -35.99 -12.06
N VAL A 766 -41.44 -35.48 -11.43
CA VAL A 766 -41.37 -34.40 -10.45
C VAL A 766 -40.43 -34.79 -9.30
N VAL A 767 -40.55 -36.04 -8.82
CA VAL A 767 -39.74 -36.60 -7.73
C VAL A 767 -38.24 -36.55 -8.06
N THR A 768 -37.83 -36.98 -9.25
CA THR A 768 -36.41 -36.90 -9.66
C THR A 768 -35.93 -35.45 -9.76
N GLY A 769 -36.79 -34.53 -10.20
CA GLY A 769 -36.45 -33.11 -10.30
C GLY A 769 -36.33 -32.41 -8.95
N ASP A 770 -37.18 -32.77 -7.98
CA ASP A 770 -37.09 -32.26 -6.61
C ASP A 770 -35.85 -32.83 -5.91
N PHE A 771 -35.54 -34.12 -6.10
CA PHE A 771 -34.30 -34.74 -5.62
C PHE A 771 -33.04 -34.03 -6.13
N ILE A 772 -32.95 -33.71 -7.43
CA ILE A 772 -31.77 -33.00 -7.97
C ILE A 772 -31.70 -31.57 -7.43
N ARG A 773 -32.85 -30.90 -7.26
CA ARG A 773 -32.90 -29.56 -6.65
C ARG A 773 -32.41 -29.58 -5.21
N GLU A 774 -32.81 -30.58 -4.43
CA GLU A 774 -32.39 -30.75 -3.04
C GLU A 774 -30.91 -31.13 -2.93
N LEU A 775 -30.41 -31.97 -3.85
CA LEU A 775 -29.00 -32.36 -3.90
C LEU A 775 -28.07 -31.20 -4.25
N THR A 776 -28.44 -30.41 -5.27
CA THR A 776 -27.57 -29.39 -5.88
C THR A 776 -27.82 -27.97 -5.37
N GLY A 777 -28.96 -27.73 -4.72
CA GLY A 777 -29.42 -26.38 -4.32
C GLY A 777 -29.85 -25.47 -5.47
N GLU A 778 -29.73 -25.91 -6.74
CA GLU A 778 -30.08 -25.10 -7.91
C GLU A 778 -31.57 -25.21 -8.28
N SER A 779 -32.21 -24.07 -8.59
CA SER A 779 -33.61 -24.06 -9.04
C SER A 779 -33.75 -24.61 -10.47
N LEU A 780 -34.44 -25.74 -10.62
CA LEU A 780 -34.71 -26.35 -11.93
C LEU A 780 -36.06 -25.88 -12.50
N PRO A 781 -36.18 -25.70 -13.84
CA PRO A 781 -37.44 -25.40 -14.49
C PRO A 781 -38.42 -26.60 -14.37
N PRO A 782 -39.71 -26.43 -14.71
CA PRO A 782 -40.67 -27.53 -14.68
C PRO A 782 -40.23 -28.70 -15.58
N HIS A 783 -40.41 -29.94 -15.14
CA HIS A 783 -39.97 -31.18 -15.84
C HIS A 783 -40.51 -31.38 -17.27
N ARG A 784 -41.48 -30.57 -17.72
CA ARG A 784 -42.04 -30.60 -19.09
C ARG A 784 -41.41 -29.57 -20.03
N ASP A 785 -40.58 -28.69 -19.50
CA ASP A 785 -39.91 -27.63 -20.26
C ASP A 785 -38.78 -28.19 -21.12
N SER A 786 -38.50 -27.57 -22.27
CA SER A 786 -37.44 -28.02 -23.20
C SER A 786 -36.06 -27.94 -22.57
N ASP A 787 -35.85 -26.93 -21.72
CA ASP A 787 -34.55 -26.61 -21.14
C ASP A 787 -34.24 -27.43 -19.87
N TYR A 788 -35.20 -28.24 -19.39
CA TYR A 788 -35.06 -29.00 -18.15
C TYR A 788 -33.88 -29.97 -18.20
N GLU A 789 -33.68 -30.65 -19.32
CA GLU A 789 -32.63 -31.66 -19.46
C GLU A 789 -31.23 -31.04 -19.41
N ASP A 790 -31.05 -29.90 -20.09
CA ASP A 790 -29.78 -29.19 -20.13
C ASP A 790 -29.46 -28.55 -18.78
N LYS A 791 -30.45 -27.94 -18.11
CA LYS A 791 -30.25 -27.34 -16.78
C LYS A 791 -30.03 -28.38 -15.68
N ALA A 792 -30.78 -29.48 -15.67
CA ALA A 792 -30.59 -30.55 -14.69
C ALA A 792 -29.22 -31.21 -14.86
N ARG A 793 -28.76 -31.42 -16.11
CA ARG A 793 -27.43 -31.94 -16.37
C ARG A 793 -26.34 -30.95 -15.98
N LEU A 794 -26.52 -29.66 -16.25
CA LEU A 794 -25.57 -28.62 -15.83
C LEU A 794 -25.44 -28.57 -14.31
N ALA A 795 -26.56 -28.62 -13.58
CA ALA A 795 -26.56 -28.66 -12.12
C ALA A 795 -25.78 -29.87 -11.59
N LEU A 796 -26.02 -31.07 -12.15
CA LEU A 796 -25.27 -32.28 -11.80
C LEU A 796 -23.78 -32.20 -12.16
N VAL A 797 -23.44 -31.57 -13.30
CA VAL A 797 -22.03 -31.35 -13.69
C VAL A 797 -21.35 -30.41 -12.70
N ARG A 798 -21.99 -29.31 -12.33
CA ARG A 798 -21.46 -28.36 -11.33
C ARG A 798 -21.27 -29.03 -9.98
N HIS A 799 -22.24 -29.83 -9.54
CA HIS A 799 -22.16 -30.62 -8.32
C HIS A 799 -21.02 -31.64 -8.35
N ALA A 800 -20.83 -32.35 -9.47
CA ALA A 800 -19.72 -33.29 -9.62
C ALA A 800 -18.36 -32.56 -9.65
N LEU A 801 -18.28 -31.39 -10.29
CA LEU A 801 -17.07 -30.57 -10.34
C LEU A 801 -16.72 -29.96 -8.98
N SER A 802 -17.71 -29.59 -8.15
CA SER A 802 -17.49 -29.14 -6.76
C SER A 802 -17.02 -30.26 -5.84
N LEU A 803 -16.99 -31.51 -6.31
CA LEU A 803 -16.47 -32.66 -5.56
C LEU A 803 -15.15 -33.18 -6.12
N TYR A 804 -14.62 -32.59 -7.21
CA TYR A 804 -13.33 -32.97 -7.79
C TYR A 804 -12.21 -32.10 -7.20
N PRO A 805 -11.22 -32.71 -6.50
CA PRO A 805 -10.12 -31.94 -5.96
C PRO A 805 -9.14 -31.58 -7.09
N SER A 806 -9.10 -30.30 -7.44
CA SER A 806 -8.10 -29.70 -8.33
C SER A 806 -7.56 -28.44 -7.68
N SER A 807 -6.36 -27.98 -8.08
CA SER A 807 -5.80 -26.71 -7.58
C SER A 807 -6.73 -25.51 -7.80
N HIS A 808 -7.56 -25.56 -8.85
CA HIS A 808 -8.58 -24.54 -9.12
C HIS A 808 -9.76 -24.62 -8.15
N HIS A 809 -10.18 -25.83 -7.75
CA HIS A 809 -11.20 -26.02 -6.72
C HIS A 809 -10.74 -25.53 -5.34
N VAL A 810 -9.46 -25.73 -5.01
CA VAL A 810 -8.89 -25.18 -3.76
C VAL A 810 -8.98 -23.66 -3.77
N ILE A 811 -8.63 -23.00 -4.89
CA ILE A 811 -8.73 -21.55 -5.04
C ILE A 811 -10.19 -21.08 -4.96
N ASP A 812 -11.12 -21.76 -5.63
CA ASP A 812 -12.55 -21.42 -5.60
C ASP A 812 -13.13 -21.56 -4.18
N ASN A 813 -12.76 -22.62 -3.45
CA ASN A 813 -13.15 -22.83 -2.06
C ASN A 813 -12.57 -21.74 -1.14
N LEU A 814 -11.29 -21.39 -1.31
CA LEU A 814 -10.66 -20.30 -0.57
C LEU A 814 -11.32 -18.95 -0.87
N ALA A 815 -11.70 -18.69 -2.11
CA ALA A 815 -12.44 -17.48 -2.48
C ALA A 815 -13.84 -17.44 -1.85
N LEU A 816 -14.52 -18.59 -1.74
CA LEU A 816 -15.80 -18.70 -1.03
C LEU A 816 -15.66 -18.46 0.49
N GLN A 817 -14.59 -18.98 1.10
CA GLN A 817 -14.28 -18.76 2.52
C GLN A 817 -13.90 -17.30 2.79
N LEU A 818 -13.12 -16.69 1.90
CA LEU A 818 -12.78 -15.26 1.98
C LEU A 818 -14.04 -14.39 1.87
N ARG A 819 -14.93 -14.71 0.92
CA ARG A 819 -16.24 -14.05 0.81
C ARG A 819 -17.04 -14.20 2.10
N GLN A 820 -17.03 -15.37 2.72
CA GLN A 820 -17.75 -15.60 3.99
C GLN A 820 -17.17 -14.75 5.13
N SER A 821 -15.83 -14.67 5.25
CA SER A 821 -15.17 -13.81 6.23
C SER A 821 -15.54 -12.33 6.06
N LEU A 822 -15.63 -11.84 4.82
CA LEU A 822 -16.10 -10.48 4.54
C LEU A 822 -17.57 -10.27 4.90
N LEU A 823 -18.43 -11.25 4.67
CA LEU A 823 -19.85 -11.16 5.05
C LEU A 823 -20.02 -11.18 6.58
N ASN A 824 -19.21 -11.95 7.29
CA ASN A 824 -19.16 -11.97 8.74
C ASN A 824 -18.76 -10.59 9.30
N ARG A 825 -17.70 -9.99 8.74
CA ARG A 825 -17.29 -8.60 9.04
C ARG A 825 -18.39 -7.56 8.74
N LEU A 826 -19.11 -7.73 7.63
CA LEU A 826 -20.25 -6.87 7.31
C LEU A 826 -21.39 -7.04 8.32
N GLY A 827 -21.58 -8.27 8.81
CA GLY A 827 -22.53 -8.63 9.84
C GLY A 827 -22.31 -7.86 11.13
N SER A 828 -21.07 -7.78 11.62
CA SER A 828 -20.75 -7.00 12.83
C SER A 828 -20.81 -5.49 12.61
N LEU A 829 -20.48 -5.00 11.41
CA LEU A 829 -20.62 -3.56 11.08
C LEU A 829 -22.08 -3.11 10.91
N SER A 830 -22.98 -4.04 10.64
CA SER A 830 -24.40 -3.76 10.37
C SER A 830 -25.22 -4.11 11.61
N ASP A 831 -26.21 -3.30 11.98
CA ASP A 831 -27.11 -3.59 13.11
C ASP A 831 -28.11 -4.73 12.78
N GLY A 832 -27.62 -5.85 12.22
CA GLY A 832 -28.39 -7.02 11.79
C GLY A 832 -29.06 -6.91 10.40
N THR A 833 -28.99 -5.77 9.72
CA THR A 833 -29.60 -5.59 8.39
C THR A 833 -28.58 -5.67 7.25
N MET A 834 -28.58 -6.79 6.53
CA MET A 834 -27.71 -6.98 5.35
C MET A 834 -28.26 -6.23 4.11
N PRO A 835 -27.41 -5.52 3.33
CA PRO A 835 -27.83 -4.88 2.09
C PRO A 835 -28.28 -5.90 1.05
N ALA A 836 -29.32 -5.59 0.28
CA ALA A 836 -29.80 -6.44 -0.80
C ALA A 836 -28.72 -6.59 -1.89
N GLY A 837 -28.27 -7.82 -2.16
CA GLY A 837 -27.26 -8.13 -3.17
C GLY A 837 -25.80 -8.19 -2.67
N ALA A 838 -25.53 -7.91 -1.39
CA ALA A 838 -24.18 -7.88 -0.82
C ALA A 838 -23.41 -9.23 -0.84
N GLY A 839 -24.08 -10.35 -1.15
CA GLY A 839 -23.52 -11.70 -0.98
C GLY A 839 -23.28 -12.52 -2.25
N SER A 840 -23.59 -12.03 -3.44
CA SER A 840 -23.53 -12.85 -4.66
C SER A 840 -22.11 -13.18 -5.10
N THR A 841 -21.16 -12.26 -4.92
CA THR A 841 -19.74 -12.46 -5.30
C THR A 841 -18.79 -11.92 -4.25
N LEU A 842 -17.52 -12.30 -4.33
CA LEU A 842 -16.46 -11.76 -3.46
C LEU A 842 -16.34 -10.23 -3.56
N LEU A 843 -16.46 -9.69 -4.78
CA LEU A 843 -16.37 -8.25 -5.00
C LEU A 843 -17.57 -7.49 -4.42
N ASP A 844 -18.76 -8.07 -4.48
CA ASP A 844 -19.95 -7.48 -3.86
C ASP A 844 -19.81 -7.41 -2.34
N ALA A 845 -19.22 -8.45 -1.72
CA ALA A 845 -19.01 -8.51 -0.28
C ALA A 845 -18.04 -7.43 0.21
N ILE A 846 -16.87 -7.26 -0.43
CA ILE A 846 -15.91 -6.21 -0.02
C ILE A 846 -16.49 -4.81 -0.25
N LYS A 847 -17.19 -4.58 -1.36
CA LYS A 847 -17.83 -3.28 -1.63
C LYS A 847 -18.85 -2.93 -0.55
N ALA A 848 -19.65 -3.90 -0.12
CA ALA A 848 -20.61 -3.70 0.95
C ALA A 848 -19.93 -3.39 2.29
N VAL A 849 -18.79 -4.01 2.60
CA VAL A 849 -17.97 -3.66 3.77
C VAL A 849 -17.46 -2.22 3.67
N VAL A 850 -16.88 -1.82 2.53
CA VAL A 850 -16.38 -0.46 2.30
C VAL A 850 -17.50 0.57 2.41
N ASP A 851 -18.65 0.33 1.77
CA ASP A 851 -19.79 1.23 1.81
C ASP A 851 -20.31 1.42 3.24
N ARG A 852 -20.30 0.34 4.04
CA ARG A 852 -20.70 0.40 5.45
C ARG A 852 -19.66 1.13 6.30
N SER A 853 -18.37 0.85 6.13
CA SER A 853 -17.29 1.59 6.81
C SER A 853 -17.32 3.08 6.47
N ARG A 854 -17.59 3.44 5.20
CA ARG A 854 -17.80 4.84 4.78
C ARG A 854 -18.99 5.44 5.51
N ALA A 855 -20.13 4.75 5.57
CA ALA A 855 -21.32 5.24 6.26
C ALA A 855 -21.06 5.48 7.76
N ASN A 856 -20.23 4.64 8.40
CA ASN A 856 -19.81 4.81 9.78
C ASN A 856 -18.85 6.00 9.94
N ALA A 857 -17.83 6.12 9.09
CA ALA A 857 -16.90 7.24 9.08
C ALA A 857 -17.60 8.59 8.89
N GLY A 858 -18.65 8.65 8.06
CA GLY A 858 -19.47 9.85 7.86
C GLY A 858 -20.24 10.32 9.08
N ARG A 859 -20.29 9.54 10.18
CA ARG A 859 -20.89 9.95 11.46
C ARG A 859 -19.88 10.58 12.40
N LEU A 860 -18.58 10.46 12.12
CA LEU A 860 -17.49 10.98 12.93
C LEU A 860 -17.18 12.43 12.53
N PHE A 861 -16.83 13.26 13.52
CA PHE A 861 -16.54 14.68 13.31
C PHE A 861 -15.06 14.97 13.53
N PHE A 862 -14.47 15.77 12.63
CA PHE A 862 -13.06 16.17 12.70
C PHE A 862 -12.89 17.68 12.70
N VAL A 863 -11.89 18.15 13.46
CA VAL A 863 -11.38 19.52 13.34
C VAL A 863 -10.53 19.66 12.07
N GLU A 864 -9.70 18.64 11.78
CA GLU A 864 -8.91 18.53 10.57
C GLU A 864 -9.05 17.09 10.03
N PRO A 865 -9.51 16.91 8.77
CA PRO A 865 -9.73 15.57 8.21
C PRO A 865 -8.41 14.84 7.92
N PHE A 866 -8.36 13.56 8.28
CA PHE A 866 -7.19 12.69 8.13
C PHE A 866 -7.62 11.29 7.65
N PRO A 867 -6.91 10.61 6.73
CA PRO A 867 -5.73 11.11 5.99
C PRO A 867 -6.10 12.14 4.92
N ALA A 868 -7.36 12.18 4.51
CA ALA A 868 -7.93 13.15 3.59
C ALA A 868 -9.42 13.38 3.91
N PRO A 869 -10.07 14.43 3.38
CA PRO A 869 -11.51 14.59 3.46
C PRO A 869 -12.26 13.40 2.83
N LEU A 870 -13.43 13.03 3.38
CA LEU A 870 -14.22 11.90 2.88
C LEU A 870 -14.57 12.04 1.39
N GLU A 871 -14.82 13.26 0.91
CA GLU A 871 -15.10 13.50 -0.51
C GLU A 871 -13.90 13.20 -1.41
N GLN A 872 -12.69 13.45 -0.92
CA GLN A 872 -11.46 13.12 -1.63
C GLN A 872 -11.22 11.61 -1.61
N MET A 873 -11.46 10.95 -0.46
CA MET A 873 -11.37 9.49 -0.37
C MET A 873 -12.38 8.79 -1.29
N ASP A 874 -13.60 9.33 -1.40
CA ASP A 874 -14.63 8.85 -2.33
C ASP A 874 -14.15 9.02 -3.81
N GLN A 875 -13.49 10.13 -4.14
CA GLN A 875 -12.87 10.34 -5.46
C GLN A 875 -11.72 9.37 -5.74
N ASP A 876 -10.83 9.17 -4.77
CA ASP A 876 -9.68 8.28 -4.90
C ASP A 876 -10.14 6.83 -5.06
N ARG A 877 -11.16 6.40 -4.30
CA ARG A 877 -11.82 5.10 -4.49
C ARG A 877 -12.36 4.95 -5.90
N MET A 878 -13.08 5.94 -6.44
CA MET A 878 -13.60 5.89 -7.81
C MET A 878 -12.48 5.76 -8.85
N VAL A 879 -11.36 6.47 -8.67
CA VAL A 879 -10.19 6.37 -9.56
C VAL A 879 -9.58 4.97 -9.50
N ARG A 880 -9.35 4.43 -8.30
CA ARG A 880 -8.77 3.09 -8.10
C ARG A 880 -9.66 2.00 -8.71
N SER A 881 -10.96 2.02 -8.41
CA SER A 881 -11.92 1.05 -8.96
C SER A 881 -12.11 1.18 -10.47
N GLY A 882 -11.90 2.38 -11.05
CA GLY A 882 -11.93 2.60 -12.51
C GLY A 882 -10.66 2.13 -13.25
N LEU A 883 -9.53 2.06 -12.55
CA LEU A 883 -8.25 1.57 -13.10
C LEU A 883 -8.07 0.06 -12.94
N ALA A 884 -8.80 -0.57 -12.01
CA ALA A 884 -8.72 -2.00 -11.74
C ALA A 884 -9.30 -2.85 -12.89
N GLU A 885 -8.52 -3.82 -13.38
CA GLU A 885 -8.95 -4.82 -14.36
C GLU A 885 -9.15 -6.19 -13.69
N GLY A 886 -10.37 -6.70 -13.72
CA GLY A 886 -10.73 -8.01 -13.16
C GLY A 886 -10.98 -8.03 -11.65
N ILE A 887 -11.35 -9.20 -11.12
CA ILE A 887 -11.89 -9.36 -9.75
C ILE A 887 -10.81 -9.08 -8.69
N VAL A 888 -9.60 -9.60 -8.86
CA VAL A 888 -8.52 -9.49 -7.86
C VAL A 888 -8.01 -8.05 -7.74
N GLN A 889 -7.79 -7.35 -8.86
CA GLN A 889 -7.39 -5.93 -8.81
C GLN A 889 -8.51 -5.06 -8.23
N SER A 890 -9.78 -5.39 -8.51
CA SER A 890 -10.92 -4.69 -7.92
C SER A 890 -10.99 -4.91 -6.41
N LEU A 891 -10.72 -6.14 -5.94
CA LEU A 891 -10.61 -6.43 -4.50
C LEU A 891 -9.54 -5.57 -3.82
N VAL A 892 -8.34 -5.50 -4.41
CA VAL A 892 -7.22 -4.69 -3.88
C VAL A 892 -7.57 -3.20 -3.84
N ALA A 893 -8.23 -2.68 -4.88
CA ALA A 893 -8.68 -1.29 -4.93
C ALA A 893 -9.69 -0.96 -3.82
N GLU A 894 -10.65 -1.86 -3.56
CA GLU A 894 -11.63 -1.69 -2.49
C GLU A 894 -10.96 -1.84 -1.09
N GLN A 895 -10.03 -2.78 -0.91
CA GLN A 895 -9.26 -2.91 0.34
C GLN A 895 -8.40 -1.67 0.64
N ALA A 896 -7.75 -1.07 -0.37
CA ALA A 896 -7.01 0.17 -0.20
C ALA A 896 -7.92 1.33 0.26
N SER A 897 -9.15 1.36 -0.26
CA SER A 897 -10.16 2.35 0.17
C SER A 897 -10.65 2.06 1.60
N LEU A 898 -10.69 0.78 2.00
CA LEU A 898 -11.02 0.40 3.37
C LEU A 898 -9.94 0.87 4.36
N ILE A 899 -8.66 0.72 4.03
CA ILE A 899 -7.53 1.21 4.84
C ILE A 899 -7.69 2.69 5.15
N ASP A 900 -7.96 3.51 4.14
CA ASP A 900 -8.15 4.95 4.30
C ASP A 900 -9.30 5.25 5.28
N LEU A 901 -10.41 4.50 5.18
CA LEU A 901 -11.60 4.67 6.03
C LEU A 901 -11.41 4.18 7.48
N GLU A 902 -10.67 3.10 7.68
CA GLU A 902 -10.32 2.62 9.03
C GLU A 902 -9.35 3.58 9.71
N ALA A 903 -8.35 4.10 8.98
CA ALA A 903 -7.43 5.12 9.48
C ALA A 903 -8.17 6.42 9.85
N TYR A 904 -9.10 6.86 9.00
CA TYR A 904 -10.00 7.99 9.29
C TYR A 904 -10.79 7.71 10.58
N SER A 905 -11.38 6.53 10.73
CA SER A 905 -12.19 6.23 11.91
C SER A 905 -11.36 6.15 13.19
N LEU A 906 -10.15 5.59 13.12
CA LEU A 906 -9.22 5.45 14.24
C LEU A 906 -8.76 6.81 14.76
N VAL A 907 -8.24 7.68 13.90
CA VAL A 907 -7.74 9.01 14.30
C VAL A 907 -8.88 9.93 14.76
N ALA A 908 -10.12 9.69 14.31
CA ALA A 908 -11.28 10.41 14.83
C ALA A 908 -11.51 10.12 16.31
N ASN A 909 -11.30 8.87 16.70
CA ASN A 909 -11.54 8.39 18.06
C ASN A 909 -10.31 8.58 18.96
N GLN A 910 -9.11 8.53 18.36
CA GLN A 910 -7.81 8.63 19.05
C GLN A 910 -6.86 9.55 18.25
N PRO A 911 -7.03 10.88 18.34
CA PRO A 911 -6.24 11.85 17.57
C PRO A 911 -4.73 11.75 17.81
N GLN A 912 -4.31 11.26 18.99
CA GLN A 912 -2.92 11.06 19.36
C GLN A 912 -2.19 10.02 18.49
N LEU A 913 -2.92 9.13 17.82
CA LEU A 913 -2.33 8.10 16.94
C LEU A 913 -2.06 8.63 15.52
N ARG A 914 -2.29 9.91 15.24
CA ARG A 914 -2.19 10.48 13.88
C ARG A 914 -0.85 10.17 13.21
N ASP A 915 0.26 10.40 13.90
CA ASP A 915 1.60 10.25 13.31
C ASP A 915 1.96 8.77 13.09
N VAL A 916 1.67 7.91 14.08
CA VAL A 916 1.84 6.45 13.98
C VAL A 916 1.00 5.88 12.82
N VAL A 917 -0.25 6.32 12.67
CA VAL A 917 -1.12 5.90 11.58
C VAL A 917 -0.60 6.41 10.24
N MET A 918 -0.04 7.63 10.19
CA MET A 918 0.56 8.16 8.96
C MET A 918 1.75 7.33 8.50
N GLU A 919 2.66 7.01 9.41
CA GLU A 919 3.81 6.15 9.14
C GLU A 919 3.38 4.77 8.61
N LEU A 920 2.36 4.17 9.23
CA LEU A 920 1.80 2.89 8.79
C LEU A 920 1.19 2.97 7.38
N LEU A 921 0.48 4.07 7.06
CA LEU A 921 -0.09 4.29 5.73
C LEU A 921 0.99 4.50 4.67
N GLU A 922 2.06 5.23 4.98
CA GLU A 922 3.20 5.46 4.10
C GLU A 922 3.97 4.17 3.83
N THR A 923 4.22 3.38 4.88
CA THR A 923 4.87 2.07 4.79
C THR A 923 4.05 1.12 3.91
N ALA A 924 2.73 1.01 4.17
CA ALA A 924 1.84 0.19 3.35
C ALA A 924 1.80 0.65 1.88
N ALA A 925 1.91 1.96 1.61
CA ALA A 925 1.97 2.48 0.25
C ALA A 925 3.30 2.14 -0.45
N ALA A 926 4.42 2.19 0.27
CA ALA A 926 5.73 1.76 -0.23
C ALA A 926 5.75 0.26 -0.52
N ASP A 927 5.27 -0.56 0.42
CA ASP A 927 5.23 -2.03 0.29
C ASP A 927 4.38 -2.45 -0.92
N ARG A 928 3.20 -1.84 -1.10
CA ARG A 928 2.36 -2.08 -2.29
C ARG A 928 3.06 -1.76 -3.60
N ALA A 929 3.86 -0.70 -3.62
CA ALA A 929 4.58 -0.26 -4.82
C ALA A 929 5.73 -1.20 -5.19
N ASP A 930 6.29 -1.90 -4.20
CA ASP A 930 7.40 -2.84 -4.36
C ASP A 930 6.92 -4.28 -4.64
N CYS A 931 5.61 -4.56 -4.52
CA CYS A 931 5.03 -5.86 -4.87
C CYS A 931 5.18 -6.22 -6.35
N ILE A 932 5.44 -7.51 -6.60
CA ILE A 932 5.51 -8.07 -7.95
C ILE A 932 4.13 -8.60 -8.40
N ASP A 933 3.25 -8.93 -7.44
CA ASP A 933 1.97 -9.61 -7.66
C ASP A 933 0.79 -8.89 -6.96
N VAL A 934 -0.38 -8.90 -7.58
CA VAL A 934 -1.61 -8.26 -7.06
C VAL A 934 -2.12 -8.98 -5.81
N LEU A 935 -1.97 -10.31 -5.70
CA LEU A 935 -2.36 -11.02 -4.48
C LEU A 935 -1.46 -10.70 -3.29
N GLU A 936 -0.19 -10.36 -3.55
CA GLU A 936 0.73 -9.88 -2.51
C GLU A 936 0.27 -8.51 -2.00
N GLN A 937 -0.17 -7.62 -2.90
CA GLN A 937 -0.81 -6.35 -2.51
C GLN A 937 -2.09 -6.57 -1.69
N ALA A 938 -2.89 -7.60 -2.00
CA ALA A 938 -4.07 -7.95 -1.22
C ALA A 938 -3.72 -8.39 0.21
N CYS A 939 -2.66 -9.21 0.37
CA CYS A 939 -2.16 -9.61 1.69
C CYS A 939 -1.69 -8.40 2.49
N ILE A 940 -0.83 -7.54 1.90
CA ILE A 940 -0.33 -6.32 2.57
C ILE A 940 -1.49 -5.43 3.01
N ASN A 941 -2.54 -5.33 2.20
CA ASN A 941 -3.70 -4.54 2.58
C ASN A 941 -4.45 -5.12 3.79
N GLU A 942 -4.76 -6.42 3.82
CA GLU A 942 -5.42 -7.02 5.00
C GLU A 942 -4.53 -6.96 6.25
N GLN A 943 -3.22 -7.12 6.10
CA GLN A 943 -2.24 -6.95 7.18
C GLN A 943 -2.25 -5.52 7.72
N THR A 944 -2.29 -4.53 6.84
CA THR A 944 -2.39 -3.11 7.22
C THR A 944 -3.70 -2.84 7.96
N ILE A 945 -4.82 -3.40 7.49
CA ILE A 945 -6.12 -3.28 8.18
C ILE A 945 -6.04 -3.91 9.57
N ALA A 946 -5.44 -5.10 9.70
CA ALA A 946 -5.27 -5.77 11.00
C ALA A 946 -4.44 -4.92 11.96
N ARG A 947 -3.32 -4.34 11.50
CA ARG A 947 -2.47 -3.46 12.30
C ARG A 947 -3.18 -2.19 12.74
N LEU A 948 -3.94 -1.55 11.84
CA LEU A 948 -4.79 -0.40 12.19
C LEU A 948 -5.82 -0.74 13.27
N MET A 949 -6.45 -1.91 13.18
CA MET A 949 -7.40 -2.36 14.21
C MET A 949 -6.69 -2.68 15.54
N GLY A 950 -5.49 -3.26 15.49
CA GLY A 950 -4.65 -3.51 16.67
C GLY A 950 -4.35 -2.25 17.47
N LEU A 951 -4.05 -1.13 16.79
CA LEU A 951 -3.83 0.17 17.42
C LEU A 951 -5.05 0.70 18.18
N SER A 952 -6.25 0.24 17.86
CA SER A 952 -7.48 0.65 18.57
C SER A 952 -7.67 -0.04 19.92
N PHE A 953 -6.96 -1.17 20.17
CA PHE A 953 -7.15 -1.99 21.36
C PHE A 953 -6.35 -1.49 22.55
N GLN A 954 -6.95 -1.61 23.72
CA GLN A 954 -6.36 -1.31 25.01
C GLN A 954 -6.42 -2.54 25.91
N VAL A 955 -5.28 -2.91 26.48
CA VAL A 955 -5.15 -4.10 27.34
C VAL A 955 -4.85 -3.64 28.76
N ASP A 956 -5.71 -4.01 29.72
CA ASP A 956 -5.48 -3.73 31.14
C ASP A 956 -4.58 -4.82 31.75
N GLU A 957 -3.27 -4.54 31.84
CA GLU A 957 -2.27 -5.52 32.30
C GLU A 957 -2.44 -5.88 33.80
N ASP A 958 -3.14 -5.06 34.58
CA ASP A 958 -3.33 -5.27 36.03
C ASP A 958 -4.38 -6.35 36.37
N ALA A 959 -5.32 -6.63 35.46
CA ALA A 959 -6.37 -7.63 35.69
C ALA A 959 -5.86 -9.08 35.67
N GLY A 960 -4.79 -9.36 34.93
CA GLY A 960 -4.20 -10.70 34.80
C GLY A 960 -3.48 -11.21 36.05
N SER A 961 -3.10 -10.31 36.97
CA SER A 961 -2.41 -10.65 38.22
C SER A 961 -3.36 -11.20 39.30
N ALA A 962 -4.67 -10.98 39.20
CA ALA A 962 -5.63 -11.35 40.24
C ALA A 962 -6.30 -12.72 40.02
N GLY A 963 -6.26 -13.28 38.81
CA GLY A 963 -6.97 -14.52 38.45
C GLY A 963 -6.16 -15.81 38.52
N GLY A 964 -4.83 -15.73 38.63
CA GLY A 964 -3.93 -16.89 38.50
C GLY A 964 -3.87 -17.87 39.68
N ASP A 965 -4.65 -17.65 40.75
CA ASP A 965 -4.59 -18.49 41.97
C ASP A 965 -5.83 -19.38 42.18
N GLN A 966 -6.73 -19.48 41.20
CA GLN A 966 -7.86 -20.43 41.23
C GLN A 966 -8.22 -21.00 39.84
N SER A 967 -7.40 -21.91 39.31
CA SER A 967 -7.85 -23.03 38.47
C SER A 967 -6.78 -24.10 38.35
#